data_AF-A0A166ZDS7-F1
#
_entry.id   AF-A0A166ZDS7-F1
#
_cell.length_a   1.000
_cell.length_b   1.000
_cell.length_c   1.000
_cell.angle_alpha   90.00
_cell.angle_beta   90.00
_cell.angle_gamma   90.00
#
_symmetry.space_group_name_H-M   'P 1'
#
loop_
_entity.id
_entity.type
_entity.pdbx_description
1 polymer ?
#
loop_
_entity_poly.entity_id
_entity_poly.type
_entity_poly.pdbx_seq_one_letter_code
_entity_poly.pdbx_strand_id
1 'polypeptide(L)'
;MTIEETQSNQHMRYLSFSPKLTGQALKIQGVQTSIIAMYNGSCEIFNGANVNGVQVNLLDSGESYDGSGLSFHQLVYGGDGNDIIMTGKATDYVYGQGGNDQIFTSDDYEKVDGGAGADCVEQGNQGQIQSAITTVEATSCAGYAPSNCTGLGSNITLATNTSYNPHMTYLSVTPQDSSISLTAEGSAQQVILYYDNQCEVIEADAYSGVMVNLTDSGATYDGSNLNFHQLVIGGNGDDTIHTGDKVDYIYGNGGNDTIYSNADYDRIDGGTGVDCAEEGASANITSPISNVEYQSCANTIDTVDIDDLPTNLASQYVKCNTQDYGFYAQLNNGTWQLEAMDSNVTIHMAEYGDYTFAYSTNYQHCELHDRATDITVILSDGNDKLYASTLTKNMTVYGKDGKDTIQTGSGHDLIFGGNASDSISSGNGNDWISGGSKIATDHDGLVHSAAHGGAASDSSDNINAGNGNDVIFGNGGSDKIQGGNGDDVMFGNNGKADRLYGNSGADLIVDSGGYSWGNRAKAWGGSGQDIIICEAGQCELNGGGSKDFLATIATNSNIGLYGGNGGDILFVRGDSLPLGTGGSGNDFCYNEWNDRDVCDYLSSAKKKSGYFDTAVRKAASGMSSRHEQTLKMSNFSEQRGYSTFKQRIADLVNGKTFNAWQSNRSKSIYDLQ
;
A
#
# COMPACT_ATOMS: atom_id res chain seq x y z
N MET A 1 8.86 -51.13 -12.76
CA MET A 1 9.84 -51.29 -13.84
C MET A 1 10.45 -52.68 -13.74
N THR A 2 10.51 -53.46 -14.82
CA THR A 2 11.33 -54.68 -14.84
C THR A 2 12.67 -54.32 -15.49
N ILE A 3 13.77 -54.70 -14.85
CA ILE A 3 15.12 -54.45 -15.34
C ILE A 3 15.77 -55.79 -15.63
N GLU A 4 16.11 -56.03 -16.90
CA GLU A 4 16.92 -57.19 -17.30
C GLU A 4 18.36 -56.72 -17.55
N GLU A 5 19.31 -57.30 -16.82
CA GLU A 5 20.67 -56.76 -16.69
C GLU A 5 21.55 -56.99 -17.93
N THR A 6 21.18 -57.86 -18.87
CA THR A 6 21.93 -58.04 -20.12
C THR A 6 21.10 -58.72 -21.21
N GLN A 7 20.72 -57.98 -22.25
CA GLN A 7 20.52 -58.57 -23.58
C GLN A 7 21.73 -58.23 -24.46
N SER A 8 22.27 -59.24 -25.15
CA SER A 8 23.39 -59.10 -26.08
C SER A 8 22.89 -59.21 -27.51
N ASN A 9 23.06 -58.17 -28.31
CA ASN A 9 23.17 -58.35 -29.76
C ASN A 9 24.64 -58.57 -30.11
N GLN A 10 24.96 -58.84 -31.39
CA GLN A 10 26.29 -59.36 -31.76
C GLN A 10 27.48 -58.48 -31.31
N HIS A 11 27.32 -57.20 -30.94
CA HIS A 11 28.42 -56.34 -30.43
C HIS A 11 28.10 -55.40 -29.23
N MET A 12 26.88 -55.36 -28.68
CA MET A 12 26.51 -54.43 -27.58
C MET A 12 25.80 -55.12 -26.40
N ARG A 13 25.98 -54.57 -25.19
CA ARG A 13 25.23 -54.93 -23.96
C ARG A 13 24.37 -53.75 -23.53
N TYR A 14 23.11 -53.99 -23.16
CA TYR A 14 22.19 -52.95 -22.74
C TYR A 14 21.70 -53.17 -21.30
N LEU A 15 21.44 -52.06 -20.61
CA LEU A 15 20.54 -52.04 -19.45
C LEU A 15 19.11 -51.87 -19.96
N SER A 16 18.24 -52.85 -19.76
CA SER A 16 16.88 -52.85 -20.33
C SER A 16 15.84 -52.31 -19.35
N PHE A 17 15.00 -51.40 -19.85
CA PHE A 17 13.88 -50.77 -19.15
C PHE A 17 12.60 -51.18 -19.86
N SER A 18 11.63 -51.68 -19.10
CA SER A 18 10.26 -51.92 -19.58
C SER A 18 9.29 -51.33 -18.56
N PRO A 19 8.98 -50.03 -18.67
CA PRO A 19 8.02 -49.39 -17.78
C PRO A 19 6.60 -49.88 -18.09
N LYS A 20 5.68 -49.56 -17.20
CA LYS A 20 4.25 -49.55 -17.46
C LYS A 20 3.80 -48.14 -17.13
N LEU A 21 3.63 -47.30 -18.13
CA LEU A 21 3.35 -45.88 -17.92
C LEU A 21 1.84 -45.66 -17.85
N THR A 22 1.41 -44.81 -16.91
CA THR A 22 0.01 -44.37 -16.82
C THR A 22 0.00 -42.84 -16.87
N GLY A 23 -0.04 -42.28 -18.08
CA GLY A 23 -0.14 -40.83 -18.31
C GLY A 23 1.10 -40.01 -17.94
N GLN A 24 2.30 -40.60 -17.89
CA GLN A 24 3.57 -39.90 -17.65
C GLN A 24 4.70 -40.44 -18.52
N ALA A 25 5.70 -39.62 -18.82
CA ALA A 25 6.87 -40.02 -19.60
C ALA A 25 7.93 -40.75 -18.75
N LEU A 26 8.64 -41.69 -19.36
CA LEU A 26 9.90 -42.22 -18.84
C LEU A 26 11.04 -41.28 -19.26
N LYS A 27 11.68 -40.62 -18.30
CA LYS A 27 12.86 -39.78 -18.56
C LYS A 27 14.14 -40.45 -18.07
N ILE A 28 15.11 -40.62 -18.95
CA ILE A 28 16.43 -41.17 -18.60
C ILE A 28 17.51 -40.13 -18.93
N GLN A 29 18.37 -39.85 -17.96
CA GLN A 29 19.45 -38.86 -18.11
C GLN A 29 20.74 -39.31 -17.42
N GLY A 30 21.86 -38.70 -17.79
CA GLY A 30 23.15 -38.90 -17.14
C GLY A 30 24.21 -39.48 -18.05
N VAL A 31 25.21 -40.12 -17.45
CA VAL A 31 26.37 -40.68 -18.14
C VAL A 31 26.46 -42.19 -17.89
N GLN A 32 27.26 -42.90 -18.68
CA GLN A 32 27.35 -44.37 -18.59
C GLN A 32 27.68 -44.88 -17.17
N THR A 33 28.42 -44.14 -16.36
CA THR A 33 28.74 -44.53 -14.97
C THR A 33 27.64 -44.20 -13.95
N SER A 34 26.63 -43.42 -14.32
CA SER A 34 25.55 -42.95 -13.44
C SER A 34 24.32 -42.58 -14.28
N ILE A 35 23.45 -43.56 -14.49
CA ILE A 35 22.21 -43.44 -15.27
C ILE A 35 21.06 -43.17 -14.29
N ILE A 36 20.29 -42.12 -14.52
CA ILE A 36 19.16 -41.72 -13.68
C ILE A 36 17.87 -41.93 -14.48
N ALA A 37 16.98 -42.78 -13.99
CA ALA A 37 15.65 -42.98 -14.58
C ALA A 37 14.58 -42.35 -13.69
N MET A 38 13.71 -41.56 -14.29
CA MET A 38 12.60 -40.87 -13.64
C MET A 38 11.28 -41.27 -14.30
N TYR A 39 10.32 -41.74 -13.50
CA TYR A 39 9.02 -42.20 -13.98
C TYR A 39 8.02 -42.19 -12.83
N ASN A 40 6.74 -41.86 -13.07
CA ASN A 40 5.68 -41.87 -12.05
C ASN A 40 6.06 -41.17 -10.73
N GLY A 41 6.74 -40.02 -10.82
CA GLY A 41 7.25 -39.27 -9.66
C GLY A 41 8.39 -39.94 -8.87
N SER A 42 8.93 -41.06 -9.34
CA SER A 42 10.04 -41.80 -8.71
C SER A 42 11.37 -41.56 -9.46
N CYS A 43 12.49 -41.65 -8.75
CA CYS A 43 13.84 -41.47 -9.29
C CYS A 43 14.76 -42.61 -8.84
N GLU A 44 15.37 -43.32 -9.79
CA GLU A 44 16.27 -44.44 -9.54
C GLU A 44 17.63 -44.22 -10.22
N ILE A 45 18.72 -44.59 -9.55
CA ILE A 45 20.10 -44.41 -10.05
C ILE A 45 20.74 -45.77 -10.29
N PHE A 46 21.29 -45.96 -11.48
CA PHE A 46 21.92 -47.20 -11.94
C PHE A 46 23.38 -46.98 -12.35
N ASN A 47 24.19 -48.02 -12.16
CA ASN A 47 25.57 -48.05 -12.63
C ASN A 47 25.66 -48.77 -13.98
N GLY A 48 25.86 -48.01 -15.06
CA GLY A 48 25.99 -48.56 -16.41
C GLY A 48 27.43 -48.88 -16.84
N ALA A 49 28.41 -48.95 -15.93
CA ALA A 49 29.82 -49.14 -16.30
C ALA A 49 30.13 -50.43 -17.09
N ASN A 50 29.22 -51.41 -17.09
CA ASN A 50 29.37 -52.71 -17.79
C ASN A 50 28.42 -52.89 -18.99
N VAL A 51 27.66 -51.85 -19.36
CA VAL A 51 26.77 -51.84 -20.53
C VAL A 51 27.22 -50.74 -21.49
N ASN A 52 26.93 -50.91 -22.77
CA ASN A 52 27.30 -49.97 -23.83
C ASN A 52 26.11 -49.10 -24.26
N GLY A 53 24.93 -49.34 -23.69
CA GLY A 53 23.72 -48.62 -24.02
C GLY A 53 22.56 -48.90 -23.06
N VAL A 54 21.44 -48.24 -23.32
CA VAL A 54 20.15 -48.48 -22.67
C VAL A 54 19.17 -49.02 -23.70
N GLN A 55 18.39 -50.03 -23.32
CA GLN A 55 17.27 -50.51 -24.12
C GLN A 55 15.97 -50.10 -23.44
N VAL A 56 15.04 -49.50 -24.18
CA VAL A 56 13.73 -49.13 -23.69
C VAL A 56 12.68 -49.88 -24.50
N ASN A 57 11.83 -50.63 -23.82
CA ASN A 57 10.64 -51.25 -24.41
C ASN A 57 9.42 -50.56 -23.81
N LEU A 58 8.82 -49.66 -24.57
CA LEU A 58 7.49 -49.15 -24.33
C LEU A 58 6.51 -50.28 -24.72
N LEU A 59 5.64 -50.66 -23.79
CA LEU A 59 4.82 -51.89 -23.87
C LEU A 59 3.33 -51.59 -23.95
N ASP A 60 2.91 -50.37 -23.59
CA ASP A 60 1.52 -49.93 -23.59
C ASP A 60 1.32 -48.84 -24.66
N SER A 61 0.08 -48.57 -25.07
CA SER A 61 -0.18 -47.65 -26.19
C SER A 61 -0.15 -46.18 -25.79
N GLY A 62 0.65 -45.37 -26.49
CA GLY A 62 0.68 -43.91 -26.32
C GLY A 62 1.68 -43.45 -25.26
N GLU A 63 2.82 -44.11 -25.18
CA GLU A 63 3.85 -43.88 -24.18
C GLU A 63 4.86 -42.81 -24.63
N SER A 64 5.50 -42.13 -23.68
CA SER A 64 6.53 -41.13 -23.97
C SER A 64 7.86 -41.49 -23.30
N TYR A 65 8.94 -41.35 -24.07
CA TYR A 65 10.32 -41.55 -23.65
C TYR A 65 11.17 -40.31 -23.93
N ASP A 66 11.84 -39.79 -22.89
CA ASP A 66 12.83 -38.72 -22.99
C ASP A 66 14.22 -39.22 -22.56
N GLY A 67 15.04 -39.56 -23.56
CA GLY A 67 16.45 -39.92 -23.45
C GLY A 67 17.41 -38.83 -23.92
N SER A 68 16.93 -37.61 -24.16
CA SER A 68 17.73 -36.49 -24.71
C SER A 68 18.94 -36.13 -23.84
N GLY A 69 18.88 -36.45 -22.55
CA GLY A 69 19.97 -36.27 -21.58
C GLY A 69 21.05 -37.35 -21.61
N LEU A 70 20.99 -38.33 -22.53
CA LEU A 70 21.97 -39.42 -22.64
C LEU A 70 23.04 -39.15 -23.69
N SER A 71 24.26 -39.61 -23.37
CA SER A 71 25.45 -39.48 -24.21
C SER A 71 25.99 -40.82 -24.70
N PHE A 72 25.19 -41.87 -24.70
CA PHE A 72 25.57 -43.23 -25.10
C PHE A 72 24.39 -43.93 -25.77
N HIS A 73 24.65 -45.05 -26.45
CA HIS A 73 23.69 -45.70 -27.36
C HIS A 73 22.36 -46.07 -26.72
N GLN A 74 21.27 -45.84 -27.47
CA GLN A 74 19.91 -46.21 -27.10
C GLN A 74 19.31 -47.17 -28.13
N LEU A 75 18.58 -48.16 -27.63
CA LEU A 75 17.75 -49.06 -28.42
C LEU A 75 16.31 -48.92 -27.91
N VAL A 76 15.47 -48.22 -28.67
CA VAL A 76 14.09 -47.91 -28.26
C VAL A 76 13.11 -48.68 -29.13
N TYR A 77 12.13 -49.30 -28.47
CA TYR A 77 10.97 -49.95 -29.06
C TYR A 77 9.72 -49.23 -28.55
N GLY A 78 8.94 -48.62 -29.44
CA GLY A 78 7.70 -47.89 -29.13
C GLY A 78 6.54 -48.83 -28.77
N GLY A 79 6.35 -49.89 -29.56
CA GLY A 79 5.27 -50.85 -29.30
C GLY A 79 4.03 -50.51 -30.13
N ASP A 80 2.86 -50.95 -29.67
CA ASP A 80 1.59 -50.59 -30.34
C ASP A 80 1.04 -49.32 -29.67
N GLY A 81 0.88 -48.20 -30.38
CA GLY A 81 0.45 -46.92 -29.83
C GLY A 81 0.95 -45.73 -30.65
N ASN A 82 0.54 -44.51 -30.30
CA ASN A 82 1.12 -43.30 -30.90
C ASN A 82 2.15 -42.76 -29.92
N ASP A 83 3.42 -43.12 -30.08
CA ASP A 83 4.45 -42.88 -29.07
C ASP A 83 5.27 -41.62 -29.37
N ILE A 84 5.80 -41.00 -28.31
CA ILE A 84 6.72 -39.86 -28.42
C ILE A 84 8.09 -40.30 -27.91
N ILE A 85 9.06 -40.39 -28.82
CA ILE A 85 10.39 -40.92 -28.54
C ILE A 85 11.42 -39.83 -28.77
N MET A 86 12.17 -39.45 -27.72
CA MET A 86 13.30 -38.54 -27.83
C MET A 86 14.59 -39.26 -27.45
N THR A 87 15.55 -39.32 -28.36
CA THR A 87 16.86 -39.94 -28.09
C THR A 87 17.97 -38.89 -27.94
N GLY A 88 19.17 -39.37 -27.66
CA GLY A 88 20.31 -38.60 -27.17
C GLY A 88 21.44 -38.57 -28.20
N LYS A 89 22.63 -38.15 -27.80
CA LYS A 89 23.69 -37.73 -28.73
C LYS A 89 24.57 -38.86 -29.27
N ALA A 90 24.05 -40.08 -29.36
CA ALA A 90 24.81 -41.25 -29.78
C ALA A 90 24.12 -41.94 -30.95
N THR A 91 24.81 -42.87 -31.62
CA THR A 91 24.17 -43.72 -32.64
C THR A 91 23.06 -44.56 -32.00
N ASP A 92 21.82 -44.17 -32.27
CA ASP A 92 20.64 -44.77 -31.66
C ASP A 92 19.87 -45.64 -32.66
N TYR A 93 19.15 -46.62 -32.13
CA TYR A 93 18.27 -47.52 -32.88
C TYR A 93 16.85 -47.35 -32.36
N VAL A 94 15.95 -46.87 -33.20
CA VAL A 94 14.55 -46.63 -32.84
C VAL A 94 13.65 -47.45 -33.75
N TYR A 95 12.72 -48.18 -33.13
CA TYR A 95 11.66 -48.93 -33.80
C TYR A 95 10.33 -48.47 -33.19
N GLY A 96 9.55 -47.67 -33.92
CA GLY A 96 8.22 -47.20 -33.47
C GLY A 96 7.24 -48.37 -33.31
N GLN A 97 7.20 -49.23 -34.32
CA GLN A 97 6.38 -50.44 -34.45
C GLN A 97 4.97 -50.19 -34.98
N GLY A 98 3.95 -49.95 -34.16
CA GLY A 98 2.57 -49.85 -34.64
C GLY A 98 1.88 -48.63 -34.08
N GLY A 99 1.19 -47.87 -34.92
CA GLY A 99 0.57 -46.58 -34.57
C GLY A 99 1.34 -45.42 -35.20
N ASN A 100 1.01 -44.20 -34.81
CA ASN A 100 1.56 -42.98 -35.40
C ASN A 100 2.60 -42.34 -34.47
N ASP A 101 3.86 -42.63 -34.73
CA ASP A 101 4.94 -42.28 -33.82
C ASP A 101 5.60 -40.93 -34.15
N GLN A 102 5.97 -40.20 -33.11
CA GLN A 102 6.79 -38.99 -33.20
C GLN A 102 8.18 -39.26 -32.63
N ILE A 103 9.19 -39.27 -33.50
CA ILE A 103 10.54 -39.68 -33.14
C ILE A 103 11.51 -38.52 -33.35
N PHE A 104 12.13 -38.06 -32.26
CA PHE A 104 13.14 -37.01 -32.25
C PHE A 104 14.50 -37.62 -31.93
N THR A 105 15.45 -37.54 -32.85
CA THR A 105 16.83 -38.00 -32.64
C THR A 105 17.80 -36.82 -32.65
N SER A 106 18.89 -36.94 -31.89
CA SER A 106 19.89 -35.86 -31.78
C SER A 106 21.27 -36.31 -32.26
N ASP A 107 21.71 -35.77 -33.41
CA ASP A 107 23.05 -35.90 -34.02
C ASP A 107 23.56 -37.36 -34.29
N ASP A 108 24.45 -37.51 -35.31
CA ASP A 108 25.08 -38.74 -35.85
C ASP A 108 24.25 -39.64 -36.84
N TYR A 109 24.62 -40.93 -36.94
CA TYR A 109 24.02 -41.97 -37.78
C TYR A 109 23.04 -42.78 -36.93
N GLU A 110 21.74 -42.58 -37.12
CA GLU A 110 20.69 -43.35 -36.49
C GLU A 110 20.14 -44.41 -37.45
N LYS A 111 19.53 -45.42 -36.85
CA LYS A 111 18.63 -46.31 -37.58
C LYS A 111 17.24 -46.15 -37.00
N VAL A 112 16.35 -45.57 -37.78
CA VAL A 112 14.95 -45.34 -37.39
C VAL A 112 14.04 -46.09 -38.34
N ASP A 113 13.13 -46.87 -37.78
CA ASP A 113 12.06 -47.57 -38.46
C ASP A 113 10.76 -47.15 -37.76
N GLY A 114 9.95 -46.30 -38.39
CA GLY A 114 8.69 -45.83 -37.82
C GLY A 114 7.75 -47.02 -37.61
N GLY A 115 7.50 -47.76 -38.68
CA GLY A 115 6.82 -49.04 -38.63
C GLY A 115 5.49 -48.96 -39.36
N ALA A 116 4.41 -49.35 -38.70
CA ALA A 116 3.07 -49.41 -39.24
C ALA A 116 2.21 -48.29 -38.68
N GLY A 117 2.03 -47.24 -39.46
CA GLY A 117 1.09 -46.17 -39.19
C GLY A 117 1.52 -44.96 -40.00
N ALA A 118 1.13 -43.77 -39.55
CA ALA A 118 1.73 -42.57 -40.07
C ALA A 118 2.74 -42.11 -39.01
N ASP A 119 4.04 -42.19 -39.32
CA ASP A 119 5.16 -41.85 -38.44
C ASP A 119 5.93 -40.62 -38.94
N CYS A 120 6.42 -39.82 -37.99
CA CYS A 120 7.36 -38.74 -38.29
C CYS A 120 8.68 -38.91 -37.56
N VAL A 121 9.74 -38.43 -38.20
CA VAL A 121 11.07 -38.38 -37.61
C VAL A 121 11.66 -36.99 -37.79
N GLU A 122 12.23 -36.44 -36.73
CA GLU A 122 13.04 -35.23 -36.78
C GLU A 122 14.46 -35.53 -36.25
N GLN A 123 15.47 -35.15 -37.04
CA GLN A 123 16.88 -35.44 -36.76
C GLN A 123 17.70 -34.15 -36.69
N GLY A 124 18.15 -33.77 -35.49
CA GLY A 124 19.22 -32.77 -35.25
C GLY A 124 19.05 -31.39 -35.92
N ASN A 125 20.04 -30.51 -35.73
CA ASN A 125 19.88 -29.08 -36.06
C ASN A 125 20.48 -28.58 -37.39
N GLN A 126 21.32 -29.31 -38.17
CA GLN A 126 21.76 -28.88 -39.53
C GLN A 126 22.33 -30.01 -40.41
N GLY A 127 21.78 -30.24 -41.62
CA GLY A 127 22.44 -30.98 -42.72
C GLY A 127 21.58 -32.05 -43.42
N GLN A 128 22.07 -32.64 -44.52
CA GLN A 128 21.41 -33.78 -45.19
C GLN A 128 21.40 -35.01 -44.28
N ILE A 129 20.26 -35.71 -44.22
CA ILE A 129 20.05 -36.97 -43.49
C ILE A 129 21.20 -37.94 -43.79
N GLN A 130 22.02 -38.25 -42.78
CA GLN A 130 23.11 -39.23 -42.89
C GLN A 130 22.69 -40.65 -42.47
N SER A 131 21.47 -40.78 -41.93
CA SER A 131 20.96 -41.94 -41.20
C SER A 131 20.11 -42.90 -42.02
N ALA A 132 19.98 -44.13 -41.56
CA ALA A 132 19.12 -45.14 -42.16
C ALA A 132 17.69 -45.01 -41.59
N ILE A 133 16.93 -44.07 -42.15
CA ILE A 133 15.51 -43.87 -41.82
C ILE A 133 14.67 -44.63 -42.85
N THR A 134 13.81 -45.53 -42.36
CA THR A 134 12.85 -46.29 -43.17
C THR A 134 11.46 -46.13 -42.58
N THR A 135 10.42 -46.43 -43.39
CA THR A 135 9.05 -46.64 -42.88
C THR A 135 8.53 -45.46 -42.04
N VAL A 136 8.82 -44.26 -42.52
CA VAL A 136 8.44 -42.97 -41.92
C VAL A 136 7.86 -42.12 -43.05
N GLU A 137 6.70 -41.53 -42.81
CA GLU A 137 5.92 -40.79 -43.79
C GLU A 137 6.27 -39.29 -43.79
N ALA A 138 6.82 -38.76 -42.69
CA ALA A 138 7.29 -37.37 -42.59
C ALA A 138 8.67 -37.24 -41.96
N THR A 139 9.53 -36.41 -42.54
CA THR A 139 10.88 -36.11 -42.01
C THR A 139 10.93 -34.85 -41.13
N SER A 140 9.76 -34.42 -40.65
CA SER A 140 9.59 -33.39 -39.65
C SER A 140 8.34 -33.71 -38.86
N CYS A 141 8.44 -33.63 -37.53
CA CYS A 141 7.31 -33.86 -36.65
C CYS A 141 6.49 -32.59 -36.40
N ALA A 142 6.99 -31.41 -36.81
CA ALA A 142 6.18 -30.23 -36.97
C ALA A 142 5.11 -30.50 -38.04
N GLY A 143 3.82 -30.42 -37.70
CA GLY A 143 2.75 -30.75 -38.64
C GLY A 143 2.07 -32.10 -38.39
N TYR A 144 2.68 -32.98 -37.61
CA TYR A 144 2.38 -34.41 -37.68
C TYR A 144 1.51 -34.90 -36.51
N ALA A 145 0.20 -34.67 -36.63
CA ALA A 145 -0.80 -35.00 -35.60
C ALA A 145 -1.22 -36.49 -35.63
N PRO A 146 -1.74 -37.04 -34.51
CA PRO A 146 -2.28 -38.40 -34.41
C PRO A 146 -3.37 -38.71 -35.45
N SER A 147 -3.42 -39.96 -35.93
CA SER A 147 -4.32 -40.51 -36.98
C SER A 147 -5.84 -40.46 -36.69
N ASN A 148 -6.28 -39.68 -35.71
CA ASN A 148 -7.69 -39.55 -35.34
C ASN A 148 -8.29 -38.19 -35.75
N CYS A 149 -7.49 -37.24 -36.26
CA CYS A 149 -8.02 -35.94 -36.66
C CYS A 149 -8.70 -36.04 -38.05
N THR A 150 -9.87 -36.67 -38.11
CA THR A 150 -10.69 -36.71 -39.33
C THR A 150 -11.58 -35.47 -39.40
N GLY A 151 -11.05 -34.41 -40.01
CA GLY A 151 -11.67 -33.18 -40.54
C GLY A 151 -13.06 -32.71 -40.05
N LEU A 152 -13.14 -31.42 -39.67
CA LEU A 152 -14.32 -30.56 -39.47
C LEU A 152 -15.58 -31.27 -38.94
N GLY A 153 -15.59 -31.52 -37.62
CA GLY A 153 -16.83 -31.82 -36.91
C GLY A 153 -17.76 -30.61 -36.87
N SER A 154 -19.07 -30.84 -36.74
CA SER A 154 -20.10 -29.78 -36.67
C SER A 154 -20.10 -28.95 -35.38
N ASN A 155 -19.15 -29.18 -34.48
CA ASN A 155 -19.18 -28.65 -33.10
C ASN A 155 -18.30 -27.41 -32.90
N ILE A 156 -17.49 -27.03 -33.90
CA ILE A 156 -16.69 -25.80 -33.90
C ILE A 156 -16.94 -25.01 -35.19
N THR A 157 -17.12 -23.70 -35.06
CA THR A 157 -17.10 -22.80 -36.22
C THR A 157 -15.72 -22.15 -36.33
N LEU A 158 -15.10 -22.25 -37.52
CA LEU A 158 -13.89 -21.53 -37.87
C LEU A 158 -14.23 -20.30 -38.70
N ALA A 159 -13.69 -19.15 -38.31
CA ALA A 159 -13.81 -17.91 -39.07
C ALA A 159 -12.49 -17.13 -39.09
N THR A 160 -12.24 -16.39 -40.16
CA THR A 160 -11.18 -15.37 -40.16
C THR A 160 -11.77 -14.08 -39.62
N ASN A 161 -11.24 -13.61 -38.50
CA ASN A 161 -11.72 -12.37 -37.89
C ASN A 161 -10.59 -11.34 -37.78
N THR A 162 -10.75 -10.22 -38.49
CA THR A 162 -9.83 -9.06 -38.45
C THR A 162 -10.45 -7.85 -37.76
N SER A 163 -11.67 -7.96 -37.21
CA SER A 163 -12.43 -6.81 -36.72
C SER A 163 -11.94 -6.27 -35.37
N TYR A 164 -11.28 -7.10 -34.56
CA TYR A 164 -10.87 -6.73 -33.19
C TYR A 164 -9.47 -6.09 -33.11
N ASN A 165 -8.60 -6.34 -34.10
CA ASN A 165 -7.29 -5.68 -34.20
C ASN A 165 -6.88 -5.56 -35.68
N PRO A 166 -6.69 -4.34 -36.24
CA PRO A 166 -6.31 -4.16 -37.64
C PRO A 166 -4.86 -4.60 -37.95
N HIS A 167 -4.07 -4.95 -36.92
CA HIS A 167 -2.68 -5.36 -37.04
C HIS A 167 -2.44 -6.86 -36.83
N MET A 168 -3.47 -7.63 -36.46
CA MET A 168 -3.37 -9.09 -36.22
C MET A 168 -4.47 -9.81 -36.99
N THR A 169 -4.14 -10.95 -37.61
CA THR A 169 -5.12 -11.87 -38.19
C THR A 169 -5.35 -13.01 -37.22
N TYR A 170 -6.58 -13.21 -36.75
CA TYR A 170 -6.89 -14.32 -35.84
C TYR A 170 -7.53 -15.49 -36.57
N LEU A 171 -7.11 -16.69 -36.18
CA LEU A 171 -7.88 -17.90 -36.37
C LEU A 171 -8.98 -17.92 -35.29
N SER A 172 -10.22 -17.64 -35.67
CA SER A 172 -11.34 -17.61 -34.72
C SER A 172 -11.94 -18.99 -34.55
N VAL A 173 -12.03 -19.43 -33.31
CA VAL A 173 -12.57 -20.70 -32.86
C VAL A 173 -13.76 -20.41 -31.94
N THR A 174 -14.88 -21.06 -32.19
CA THR A 174 -16.08 -20.93 -31.37
C THR A 174 -16.74 -22.30 -31.20
N PRO A 175 -16.74 -22.88 -29.99
CA PRO A 175 -17.57 -24.03 -29.68
C PRO A 175 -19.04 -23.74 -29.98
N GLN A 176 -19.81 -24.74 -30.40
CA GLN A 176 -21.26 -24.60 -30.66
C GLN A 176 -22.13 -24.96 -29.44
N ASP A 177 -21.55 -25.54 -28.40
CA ASP A 177 -22.23 -25.97 -27.17
C ASP A 177 -21.36 -25.57 -25.95
N SER A 178 -22.01 -25.02 -24.93
CA SER A 178 -21.36 -24.50 -23.72
C SER A 178 -20.82 -25.58 -22.78
N SER A 179 -21.19 -26.85 -22.95
CA SER A 179 -20.61 -27.95 -22.17
C SER A 179 -19.25 -28.44 -22.68
N ILE A 180 -18.75 -27.88 -23.79
CA ILE A 180 -17.53 -28.33 -24.45
C ILE A 180 -16.31 -27.68 -23.81
N SER A 181 -15.45 -28.48 -23.20
CA SER A 181 -14.09 -28.06 -22.85
C SER A 181 -13.24 -28.00 -24.12
N LEU A 182 -12.60 -26.85 -24.35
CA LEU A 182 -11.73 -26.64 -25.50
C LEU A 182 -10.28 -26.59 -25.02
N THR A 183 -9.43 -27.44 -25.59
CA THR A 183 -7.98 -27.39 -25.37
C THR A 183 -7.30 -27.01 -26.68
N ALA A 184 -6.30 -26.14 -26.63
CA ALA A 184 -5.51 -25.76 -27.79
C ALA A 184 -4.02 -25.94 -27.51
N GLU A 185 -3.29 -26.50 -28.47
CA GLU A 185 -1.83 -26.60 -28.41
C GLU A 185 -1.22 -26.41 -29.80
N GLY A 186 0.09 -26.18 -29.85
CA GLY A 186 0.82 -26.10 -31.11
C GLY A 186 1.81 -24.94 -31.18
N SER A 187 2.17 -24.58 -32.40
CA SER A 187 3.23 -23.63 -32.73
C SER A 187 2.78 -22.57 -33.73
N ALA A 188 3.69 -21.68 -34.12
CA ALA A 188 3.42 -20.64 -35.12
C ALA A 188 2.97 -21.16 -36.49
N GLN A 189 3.19 -22.43 -36.80
CA GLN A 189 2.87 -23.05 -38.09
C GLN A 189 1.59 -23.89 -38.05
N GLN A 190 1.22 -24.38 -36.87
CA GLN A 190 0.13 -25.34 -36.71
C GLN A 190 -0.51 -25.19 -35.34
N VAL A 191 -1.84 -25.12 -35.31
CA VAL A 191 -2.66 -25.16 -34.10
C VAL A 191 -3.47 -26.45 -34.13
N ILE A 192 -3.48 -27.18 -33.02
CA ILE A 192 -4.30 -28.36 -32.79
C ILE A 192 -5.35 -28.02 -31.73
N LEU A 193 -6.62 -28.20 -32.06
CA LEU A 193 -7.75 -27.98 -31.17
C LEU A 193 -8.32 -29.32 -30.74
N TYR A 194 -8.47 -29.56 -29.44
CA TYR A 194 -9.14 -30.73 -28.87
C TYR A 194 -10.47 -30.33 -28.24
N TYR A 195 -11.50 -31.13 -28.52
CA TYR A 195 -12.85 -30.93 -28.00
C TYR A 195 -13.62 -32.24 -28.10
N ASP A 196 -14.42 -32.63 -27.09
CA ASP A 196 -15.29 -33.82 -27.12
C ASP A 196 -14.63 -35.13 -27.63
N ASN A 197 -13.38 -35.41 -27.24
CA ASN A 197 -12.58 -36.53 -27.74
C ASN A 197 -12.34 -36.53 -29.27
N GLN A 198 -12.42 -35.36 -29.90
CA GLN A 198 -12.07 -35.08 -31.29
C GLN A 198 -10.91 -34.09 -31.33
N CYS A 199 -10.20 -34.05 -32.46
CA CYS A 199 -9.16 -33.06 -32.72
C CYS A 199 -9.26 -32.47 -34.11
N GLU A 200 -8.91 -31.19 -34.24
CA GLU A 200 -8.78 -30.51 -35.51
C GLU A 200 -7.39 -29.88 -35.63
N VAL A 201 -6.79 -30.06 -36.80
CA VAL A 201 -5.44 -29.60 -37.11
C VAL A 201 -5.53 -28.49 -38.14
N ILE A 202 -5.00 -27.32 -37.81
CA ILE A 202 -5.15 -26.11 -38.61
C ILE A 202 -3.78 -25.54 -38.94
N GLU A 203 -3.52 -25.34 -40.23
CA GLU A 203 -2.34 -24.58 -40.69
C GLU A 203 -2.48 -23.12 -40.25
N ALA A 204 -1.52 -22.66 -39.43
CA ALA A 204 -1.58 -21.37 -38.75
C ALA A 204 -0.72 -20.28 -39.40
N ASP A 205 0.04 -20.61 -40.45
CA ASP A 205 1.00 -19.72 -41.13
C ASP A 205 0.41 -18.38 -41.61
N ALA A 206 -0.90 -18.31 -41.83
CA ALA A 206 -1.61 -17.10 -42.27
C ALA A 206 -2.13 -16.22 -41.11
N TYR A 207 -1.96 -16.67 -39.87
CA TYR A 207 -2.52 -16.05 -38.68
C TYR A 207 -1.43 -15.52 -37.75
N SER A 208 -1.78 -14.54 -36.94
CA SER A 208 -0.92 -13.92 -35.92
C SER A 208 -1.33 -14.32 -34.49
N GLY A 209 -2.52 -14.87 -34.32
CA GLY A 209 -3.07 -15.33 -33.05
C GLY A 209 -4.25 -16.29 -33.21
N VAL A 210 -4.66 -16.94 -32.12
CA VAL A 210 -5.91 -17.71 -32.01
C VAL A 210 -6.90 -16.88 -31.21
N MET A 211 -8.11 -16.69 -31.73
CA MET A 211 -9.21 -16.09 -31.00
C MET A 211 -10.17 -17.20 -30.57
N VAL A 212 -10.43 -17.30 -29.28
CA VAL A 212 -11.38 -18.25 -28.70
C VAL A 212 -12.58 -17.48 -28.19
N ASN A 213 -13.75 -17.78 -28.73
CA ASN A 213 -15.02 -17.26 -28.21
C ASN A 213 -15.75 -18.42 -27.56
N LEU A 214 -15.74 -18.47 -26.24
CA LEU A 214 -16.53 -19.43 -25.48
C LEU A 214 -18.02 -19.02 -25.53
N THR A 215 -18.90 -20.01 -25.41
CA THR A 215 -20.36 -19.82 -25.50
C THR A 215 -21.01 -20.08 -24.14
N ASP A 216 -22.03 -19.30 -23.76
CA ASP A 216 -22.59 -19.25 -22.40
C ASP A 216 -23.08 -20.60 -21.81
N SER A 217 -22.32 -21.15 -20.84
CA SER A 217 -22.60 -21.17 -19.39
C SER A 217 -21.51 -22.01 -18.68
N GLY A 218 -20.45 -21.35 -18.20
CA GLY A 218 -19.39 -21.96 -17.39
C GLY A 218 -18.42 -22.83 -18.19
N ALA A 219 -17.92 -22.30 -19.30
CA ALA A 219 -17.05 -23.00 -20.22
C ALA A 219 -15.60 -23.07 -19.72
N THR A 220 -14.86 -24.08 -20.18
CA THR A 220 -13.44 -24.23 -19.84
C THR A 220 -12.59 -24.18 -21.09
N TYR A 221 -11.59 -23.31 -21.07
CA TYR A 221 -10.54 -23.22 -22.07
C TYR A 221 -9.17 -23.53 -21.44
N ASP A 222 -8.41 -24.41 -22.10
CA ASP A 222 -7.03 -24.69 -21.76
C ASP A 222 -6.12 -24.52 -22.99
N GLY A 223 -5.50 -23.36 -23.10
CA GLY A 223 -4.48 -23.03 -24.09
C GLY A 223 -3.07 -22.97 -23.50
N SER A 224 -2.83 -23.57 -22.34
CA SER A 224 -1.55 -23.47 -21.63
C SER A 224 -0.35 -24.00 -22.44
N ASN A 225 -0.60 -24.98 -23.32
CA ASN A 225 0.40 -25.57 -24.21
C ASN A 225 0.44 -24.90 -25.60
N LEU A 226 -0.29 -23.80 -25.81
CA LEU A 226 -0.30 -23.09 -27.07
C LEU A 226 0.79 -22.01 -27.10
N ASN A 227 1.77 -22.15 -28.00
CA ASN A 227 2.84 -21.17 -28.17
C ASN A 227 2.47 -20.12 -29.25
N PHE A 228 1.35 -19.44 -29.05
CA PHE A 228 0.76 -18.48 -29.98
C PHE A 228 0.02 -17.39 -29.21
N HIS A 229 -0.10 -16.18 -29.76
CA HIS A 229 -0.90 -15.12 -29.11
C HIS A 229 -2.37 -15.52 -29.05
N GLN A 230 -2.98 -15.39 -27.89
CA GLN A 230 -4.36 -15.77 -27.65
C GLN A 230 -5.24 -14.54 -27.41
N LEU A 231 -6.44 -14.58 -27.95
CA LEU A 231 -7.52 -13.66 -27.62
C LEU A 231 -8.70 -14.49 -27.13
N VAL A 232 -8.91 -14.56 -25.81
CA VAL A 232 -9.97 -15.37 -25.20
C VAL A 232 -11.11 -14.47 -24.76
N ILE A 233 -12.34 -14.87 -25.10
CA ILE A 233 -13.59 -14.20 -24.74
C ILE A 233 -14.45 -15.25 -24.02
N GLY A 234 -14.66 -15.08 -22.71
CA GLY A 234 -15.37 -16.02 -21.82
C GLY A 234 -16.87 -16.11 -22.10
N GLY A 235 -17.59 -14.99 -21.97
CA GLY A 235 -19.04 -14.99 -22.17
C GLY A 235 -19.73 -14.46 -20.92
N ASN A 236 -20.99 -14.83 -20.67
CA ASN A 236 -21.75 -14.36 -19.51
C ASN A 236 -21.86 -15.41 -18.37
N GLY A 237 -21.07 -16.48 -18.38
CA GLY A 237 -21.08 -17.53 -17.34
C GLY A 237 -19.76 -17.61 -16.59
N ASP A 238 -19.70 -18.42 -15.53
CA ASP A 238 -18.50 -18.58 -14.68
C ASP A 238 -17.42 -19.41 -15.40
N ASP A 239 -16.55 -18.78 -16.18
CA ASP A 239 -15.62 -19.45 -17.08
C ASP A 239 -14.27 -19.76 -16.42
N THR A 240 -13.59 -20.82 -16.90
CA THR A 240 -12.22 -21.14 -16.48
C THR A 240 -11.28 -21.09 -17.68
N ILE A 241 -10.30 -20.19 -17.63
CA ILE A 241 -9.44 -19.84 -18.77
C ILE A 241 -7.98 -20.05 -18.37
N HIS A 242 -7.27 -20.94 -19.07
CA HIS A 242 -5.82 -21.04 -19.00
C HIS A 242 -5.20 -20.60 -20.33
N THR A 243 -4.27 -19.66 -20.31
CA THR A 243 -3.51 -19.26 -21.50
C THR A 243 -2.04 -19.67 -21.38
N GLY A 244 -1.30 -19.49 -22.47
CA GLY A 244 -0.01 -20.14 -22.72
C GLY A 244 1.13 -19.14 -22.78
N ASP A 245 2.26 -19.57 -23.34
CA ASP A 245 3.49 -18.77 -23.40
C ASP A 245 3.47 -17.77 -24.58
N LYS A 246 2.72 -16.67 -24.49
CA LYS A 246 2.81 -15.44 -25.32
C LYS A 246 2.02 -14.31 -24.68
N VAL A 247 2.17 -13.10 -25.24
CA VAL A 247 1.27 -11.97 -24.91
C VAL A 247 -0.15 -12.29 -25.35
N ASP A 248 -1.00 -12.52 -24.37
CA ASP A 248 -2.40 -12.90 -24.54
C ASP A 248 -3.35 -11.77 -24.15
N TYR A 249 -4.58 -11.83 -24.65
CA TYR A 249 -5.66 -10.90 -24.35
C TYR A 249 -6.86 -11.70 -23.86
N ILE A 250 -7.26 -11.51 -22.62
CA ILE A 250 -8.35 -12.25 -21.98
C ILE A 250 -9.46 -11.27 -21.60
N TYR A 251 -10.69 -11.60 -21.99
CA TYR A 251 -11.91 -10.90 -21.60
C TYR A 251 -12.89 -11.93 -21.01
N GLY A 252 -13.09 -11.96 -19.69
CA GLY A 252 -14.08 -12.84 -19.06
C GLY A 252 -15.51 -12.46 -19.48
N ASN A 253 -15.80 -11.16 -19.45
CA ASN A 253 -17.08 -10.48 -19.70
C ASN A 253 -18.05 -10.55 -18.54
N GLY A 254 -18.78 -11.64 -18.30
CA GLY A 254 -19.75 -11.70 -17.23
C GLY A 254 -19.79 -13.07 -16.58
N GLY A 255 -20.05 -13.13 -15.28
CA GLY A 255 -19.90 -14.36 -14.50
C GLY A 255 -18.78 -14.20 -13.49
N ASN A 256 -18.53 -15.23 -12.69
CA ASN A 256 -17.40 -15.29 -11.77
C ASN A 256 -16.28 -16.12 -12.41
N ASP A 257 -15.35 -15.46 -13.07
CA ASP A 257 -14.36 -16.12 -13.92
C ASP A 257 -13.09 -16.51 -13.15
N THR A 258 -12.43 -17.58 -13.59
CA THR A 258 -11.13 -18.03 -13.08
C THR A 258 -10.11 -18.06 -14.21
N ILE A 259 -9.11 -17.18 -14.14
CA ILE A 259 -8.14 -16.93 -15.20
C ILE A 259 -6.74 -17.32 -14.72
N TYR A 260 -6.02 -18.08 -15.52
CA TYR A 260 -4.63 -18.44 -15.28
C TYR A 260 -3.83 -18.06 -16.51
N SER A 261 -2.89 -17.13 -16.35
CA SER A 261 -1.98 -16.75 -17.43
C SER A 261 -0.54 -17.08 -17.05
N ASN A 262 0.30 -17.35 -18.04
CA ASN A 262 1.72 -17.57 -17.82
C ASN A 262 2.44 -16.23 -17.55
N ALA A 263 3.73 -16.28 -17.22
CA ALA A 263 4.49 -15.09 -16.80
C ALA A 263 4.94 -14.21 -17.98
N ASP A 264 4.00 -13.78 -18.83
CA ASP A 264 4.20 -12.91 -19.99
C ASP A 264 3.49 -11.55 -19.82
N TYR A 265 3.58 -10.64 -20.81
CA TYR A 265 2.90 -9.33 -20.77
C TYR A 265 1.46 -9.45 -21.28
N ASP A 266 0.63 -10.14 -20.51
CA ASP A 266 -0.76 -10.41 -20.89
C ASP A 266 -1.64 -9.20 -20.62
N ARG A 267 -2.84 -9.19 -21.19
CA ARG A 267 -3.88 -8.21 -20.85
C ARG A 267 -5.12 -8.95 -20.42
N ILE A 268 -5.51 -8.77 -19.16
CA ILE A 268 -6.65 -9.47 -18.55
C ILE A 268 -7.73 -8.44 -18.20
N ASP A 269 -8.97 -8.73 -18.58
CA ASP A 269 -10.16 -7.99 -18.20
C ASP A 269 -11.21 -9.01 -17.73
N GLY A 270 -11.45 -9.14 -16.41
CA GLY A 270 -12.40 -10.14 -15.89
C GLY A 270 -13.83 -9.80 -16.30
N GLY A 271 -14.30 -8.59 -16.00
CA GLY A 271 -15.54 -8.07 -16.55
C GLY A 271 -16.56 -7.77 -15.45
N THR A 272 -17.73 -8.40 -15.47
CA THR A 272 -18.77 -8.23 -14.47
C THR A 272 -18.99 -9.50 -13.68
N GLY A 273 -18.78 -9.43 -12.37
CA GLY A 273 -18.94 -10.55 -11.44
C GLY A 273 -17.74 -10.56 -10.52
N VAL A 274 -17.49 -11.70 -9.88
CA VAL A 274 -16.36 -11.88 -8.97
C VAL A 274 -15.33 -12.76 -9.65
N ASP A 275 -14.35 -12.11 -10.26
CA ASP A 275 -13.35 -12.73 -11.09
C ASP A 275 -12.04 -12.92 -10.32
N CYS A 276 -11.33 -13.99 -10.63
CA CYS A 276 -10.01 -14.24 -10.10
C CYS A 276 -9.02 -14.51 -11.24
N ALA A 277 -7.80 -13.97 -11.12
CA ALA A 277 -6.72 -14.20 -12.05
C ALA A 277 -5.43 -14.55 -11.30
N GLU A 278 -4.68 -15.53 -11.78
CA GLU A 278 -3.35 -15.87 -11.29
C GLU A 278 -2.36 -15.79 -12.46
N GLU A 279 -1.32 -14.98 -12.29
CA GLU A 279 -0.19 -14.91 -13.23
C GLU A 279 0.96 -15.79 -12.74
N GLY A 280 1.64 -16.46 -13.67
CA GLY A 280 2.77 -17.35 -13.39
C GLY A 280 3.87 -16.72 -12.51
N ALA A 281 4.70 -17.59 -11.90
CA ALA A 281 5.59 -17.36 -10.74
C ALA A 281 6.69 -16.26 -10.80
N SER A 282 6.57 -15.25 -11.66
CA SER A 282 7.44 -14.08 -11.62
C SER A 282 6.95 -13.11 -10.54
N ALA A 283 7.84 -12.69 -9.64
CA ALA A 283 7.52 -11.83 -8.49
C ALA A 283 7.12 -10.38 -8.87
N ASN A 284 6.84 -10.10 -10.15
CA ASN A 284 6.35 -8.81 -10.63
C ASN A 284 5.22 -9.08 -11.61
N ILE A 285 3.99 -8.69 -11.27
CA ILE A 285 2.89 -8.59 -12.23
C ILE A 285 3.31 -7.56 -13.28
N THR A 286 3.52 -8.01 -14.52
CA THR A 286 3.90 -7.13 -15.63
C THR A 286 2.71 -6.72 -16.49
N SER A 287 1.60 -7.45 -16.41
CA SER A 287 0.43 -7.34 -17.26
C SER A 287 -0.54 -6.23 -16.83
N PRO A 288 -1.20 -5.54 -17.78
CA PRO A 288 -2.39 -4.74 -17.49
C PRO A 288 -3.58 -5.65 -17.13
N ILE A 289 -3.99 -5.63 -15.86
CA ILE A 289 -5.18 -6.33 -15.35
C ILE A 289 -6.27 -5.30 -15.01
N SER A 290 -7.51 -5.54 -15.45
CA SER A 290 -8.70 -4.76 -15.10
C SER A 290 -9.87 -5.67 -14.71
N ASN A 291 -10.80 -5.15 -13.90
CA ASN A 291 -12.04 -5.83 -13.51
C ASN A 291 -11.79 -7.28 -13.06
N VAL A 292 -10.77 -7.50 -12.22
CA VAL A 292 -10.47 -8.77 -11.54
C VAL A 292 -10.41 -8.49 -10.05
N GLU A 293 -11.21 -9.21 -9.28
CA GLU A 293 -11.41 -9.02 -7.84
C GLU A 293 -10.30 -9.69 -7.03
N TYR A 294 -9.82 -10.87 -7.47
CA TYR A 294 -8.77 -11.63 -6.78
C TYR A 294 -7.57 -11.92 -7.68
N GLN A 295 -6.37 -11.55 -7.22
CA GLN A 295 -5.12 -11.81 -7.97
C GLN A 295 -4.46 -13.17 -7.64
N SER A 296 -5.16 -14.02 -6.90
CA SER A 296 -4.77 -15.41 -6.68
C SER A 296 -6.03 -16.25 -6.53
N CYS A 297 -6.10 -17.30 -7.34
CA CYS A 297 -7.23 -18.23 -7.35
C CYS A 297 -7.18 -19.22 -6.14
N ALA A 298 -6.25 -19.02 -5.20
CA ALA A 298 -6.10 -19.86 -4.02
C ALA A 298 -7.22 -19.60 -2.99
N ASN A 299 -8.19 -20.51 -3.00
CA ASN A 299 -9.31 -20.61 -2.06
C ASN A 299 -8.87 -20.73 -0.59
N THR A 300 -8.50 -19.63 0.09
CA THR A 300 -8.69 -19.43 1.55
C THR A 300 -8.35 -17.99 1.98
N ILE A 301 -9.24 -17.02 1.78
CA ILE A 301 -9.42 -15.91 2.74
C ILE A 301 -10.91 -15.57 2.79
N ASP A 302 -11.59 -16.23 3.73
CA ASP A 302 -12.84 -15.76 4.29
C ASP A 302 -12.57 -14.36 4.91
N THR A 303 -13.37 -13.34 4.54
CA THR A 303 -13.38 -11.94 5.02
C THR A 303 -12.41 -10.92 4.40
N VAL A 304 -12.65 -10.48 3.15
CA VAL A 304 -12.86 -9.04 2.82
C VAL A 304 -13.79 -9.00 1.61
N ASP A 305 -14.97 -8.41 1.78
CA ASP A 305 -15.94 -8.16 0.71
C ASP A 305 -15.47 -6.95 -0.10
N ILE A 306 -14.83 -7.18 -1.26
CA ILE A 306 -14.31 -6.14 -2.16
C ILE A 306 -15.42 -5.52 -3.01
N ASP A 307 -16.59 -6.18 -3.11
CA ASP A 307 -17.74 -5.71 -3.88
C ASP A 307 -18.38 -4.42 -3.31
N ASP A 308 -17.96 -4.00 -2.11
CA ASP A 308 -18.32 -2.73 -1.48
C ASP A 308 -17.23 -1.64 -1.59
N LEU A 309 -16.08 -1.91 -2.21
CA LEU A 309 -15.01 -0.91 -2.39
C LEU A 309 -15.25 -0.06 -3.64
N PRO A 310 -15.44 1.27 -3.51
CA PRO A 310 -15.50 2.17 -4.65
C PRO A 310 -14.28 1.98 -5.58
N THR A 311 -14.49 1.95 -6.89
CA THR A 311 -13.48 1.63 -7.93
C THR A 311 -12.17 2.43 -7.88
N ASN A 312 -12.15 3.58 -7.19
CA ASN A 312 -10.93 4.36 -6.94
C ASN A 312 -10.03 3.75 -5.85
N LEU A 313 -10.57 3.01 -4.89
CA LEU A 313 -9.85 2.38 -3.78
C LEU A 313 -9.16 1.08 -4.21
N ALA A 314 -9.79 0.27 -5.06
CA ALA A 314 -9.18 -0.93 -5.64
C ALA A 314 -7.88 -0.58 -6.37
N SER A 315 -7.87 0.50 -7.17
CA SER A 315 -6.65 0.98 -7.86
C SER A 315 -5.53 1.47 -6.92
N GLN A 316 -5.85 1.83 -5.68
CA GLN A 316 -4.87 2.23 -4.66
C GLN A 316 -4.35 1.01 -3.88
N TYR A 317 -5.24 0.05 -3.60
CA TYR A 317 -4.90 -1.21 -2.94
C TYR A 317 -4.02 -2.12 -3.81
N VAL A 318 -4.25 -2.16 -5.13
CA VAL A 318 -3.45 -2.94 -6.09
C VAL A 318 -2.00 -2.42 -6.23
N LYS A 319 -1.68 -1.21 -5.75
CA LYS A 319 -0.29 -0.70 -5.71
C LYS A 319 0.54 -1.24 -4.54
N CYS A 320 0.01 -2.20 -3.78
CA CYS A 320 0.58 -2.62 -2.51
C CYS A 320 1.16 -4.06 -2.58
N ASN A 321 2.44 -4.17 -2.13
CA ASN A 321 3.32 -5.33 -1.86
C ASN A 321 4.25 -5.84 -2.98
N THR A 322 5.51 -6.27 -2.73
CA THR A 322 6.25 -6.73 -1.50
C THR A 322 7.71 -6.20 -1.42
N GLN A 323 8.45 -6.05 -0.30
CA GLN A 323 8.20 -6.02 1.16
C GLN A 323 9.45 -5.40 1.87
N ASP A 324 9.24 -4.38 2.71
CA ASP A 324 10.02 -4.04 3.92
C ASP A 324 9.03 -3.34 4.88
N TYR A 325 9.07 -3.66 6.19
CA TYR A 325 8.03 -3.27 7.15
C TYR A 325 8.03 -1.77 7.44
N GLY A 326 7.27 -0.96 6.68
CA GLY A 326 7.16 0.48 6.94
C GLY A 326 6.39 0.81 8.22
N PHE A 327 5.25 0.14 8.44
CA PHE A 327 4.44 0.27 9.66
C PHE A 327 3.62 -0.99 9.93
N TYR A 328 3.26 -1.20 11.18
CA TYR A 328 2.33 -2.22 11.64
C TYR A 328 0.95 -1.61 11.88
N ALA A 329 -0.11 -2.37 11.62
CA ALA A 329 -1.48 -1.93 11.82
C ALA A 329 -2.29 -2.95 12.64
N GLN A 330 -3.14 -2.44 13.53
CA GLN A 330 -4.09 -3.26 14.29
C GLN A 330 -5.39 -2.49 14.57
N LEU A 331 -6.54 -3.14 14.46
CA LEU A 331 -7.84 -2.56 14.82
C LEU A 331 -8.34 -3.15 16.15
N ASN A 332 -8.53 -2.29 17.15
CA ASN A 332 -8.98 -2.68 18.49
C ASN A 332 -10.21 -1.86 18.91
N ASN A 333 -11.37 -2.51 18.98
CA ASN A 333 -12.64 -1.90 19.41
C ASN A 333 -12.98 -0.58 18.68
N GLY A 334 -12.76 -0.52 17.37
CA GLY A 334 -13.01 0.68 16.55
C GLY A 334 -11.84 1.68 16.50
N THR A 335 -10.84 1.55 17.37
CA THR A 335 -9.61 2.35 17.25
C THR A 335 -8.61 1.63 16.36
N TRP A 336 -8.25 2.27 15.25
CA TRP A 336 -7.23 1.77 14.34
C TRP A 336 -5.86 2.31 14.73
N GLN A 337 -4.95 1.44 15.13
CA GLN A 337 -3.60 1.80 15.55
C GLN A 337 -2.59 1.44 14.47
N LEU A 338 -1.75 2.43 14.13
CA LEU A 338 -0.64 2.36 13.19
C LEU A 338 0.66 2.64 13.95
N GLU A 339 1.67 1.79 13.79
CA GLU A 339 2.98 1.94 14.43
C GLU A 339 4.10 1.86 13.40
N ALA A 340 4.85 2.93 13.23
CA ALA A 340 6.01 2.99 12.35
C ALA A 340 7.11 2.04 12.85
N MET A 341 7.64 1.24 11.92
CA MET A 341 8.69 0.25 12.21
C MET A 341 10.06 0.70 11.74
N ASP A 342 10.11 1.60 10.76
CA ASP A 342 11.33 2.18 10.19
C ASP A 342 11.71 3.53 10.80
N SER A 343 13.01 3.82 10.85
CA SER A 343 13.55 5.07 11.40
C SER A 343 13.18 6.36 10.67
N ASN A 344 12.70 6.31 9.42
CA ASN A 344 12.15 7.49 8.74
C ASN A 344 11.05 7.00 7.80
N VAL A 345 9.80 7.08 8.23
CA VAL A 345 8.62 6.63 7.49
C VAL A 345 7.87 7.82 6.89
N THR A 346 7.20 7.58 5.76
CA THR A 346 6.20 8.51 5.24
C THR A 346 4.88 7.75 5.11
N ILE A 347 3.91 8.11 5.93
CA ILE A 347 2.59 7.51 5.97
C ILE A 347 1.60 8.50 5.33
N HIS A 348 0.92 8.04 4.31
CA HIS A 348 -0.21 8.73 3.70
C HIS A 348 -1.50 8.07 4.15
N MET A 349 -2.47 8.86 4.54
CA MET A 349 -3.79 8.38 4.95
C MET A 349 -4.89 9.15 4.23
N ALA A 350 -5.94 8.43 3.85
CA ALA A 350 -7.07 9.01 3.16
C ALA A 350 -8.39 8.31 3.51
N GLU A 351 -9.47 9.06 3.37
CA GLU A 351 -10.83 8.58 3.50
C GLU A 351 -11.52 8.51 2.15
N TYR A 352 -12.24 7.41 1.94
CA TYR A 352 -13.03 7.18 0.74
C TYR A 352 -14.31 6.44 1.13
N GLY A 353 -15.40 7.20 1.27
CA GLY A 353 -16.64 6.68 1.85
C GLY A 353 -16.44 6.36 3.33
N ASP A 354 -16.85 5.16 3.76
CA ASP A 354 -16.70 4.71 5.14
C ASP A 354 -15.30 4.13 5.43
N TYR A 355 -14.48 3.91 4.40
CA TYR A 355 -13.17 3.29 4.53
C TYR A 355 -12.08 4.32 4.83
N THR A 356 -11.16 3.90 5.70
CA THR A 356 -9.90 4.60 5.96
C THR A 356 -8.76 3.77 5.40
N PHE A 357 -7.93 4.41 4.58
CA PHE A 357 -6.80 3.80 3.88
C PHE A 357 -5.49 4.43 4.38
N ALA A 358 -4.47 3.61 4.59
CA ALA A 358 -3.12 4.05 4.94
C ALA A 358 -2.09 3.34 4.07
N TYR A 359 -1.06 4.06 3.62
CA TYR A 359 0.03 3.48 2.83
C TYR A 359 1.36 4.22 3.04
N SER A 360 2.46 3.53 2.76
CA SER A 360 3.80 4.10 2.75
C SER A 360 4.44 4.00 1.37
N THR A 361 4.81 5.14 0.78
CA THR A 361 5.32 5.22 -0.61
C THR A 361 6.70 4.59 -0.78
N ASN A 362 7.52 4.61 0.27
CA ASN A 362 8.90 4.15 0.21
C ASN A 362 9.03 2.63 0.42
N TYR A 363 7.99 2.00 0.99
CA TYR A 363 8.07 0.63 1.52
C TYR A 363 6.93 -0.29 1.04
N GLN A 364 6.00 0.23 0.22
CA GLN A 364 4.83 -0.48 -0.34
C GLN A 364 4.19 -1.48 0.64
N HIS A 365 3.67 -0.94 1.74
CA HIS A 365 2.75 -1.58 2.69
C HIS A 365 1.50 -0.70 2.77
N CYS A 366 0.31 -1.29 2.71
CA CYS A 366 -0.95 -0.58 2.80
C CYS A 366 -1.99 -1.35 3.61
N GLU A 367 -2.88 -0.64 4.28
CA GLU A 367 -3.91 -1.20 5.16
C GLU A 367 -5.22 -0.42 5.00
N LEU A 368 -6.35 -1.11 5.10
CA LEU A 368 -7.69 -0.55 4.88
C LEU A 368 -8.64 -1.01 6.00
N HIS A 369 -9.40 -0.06 6.58
CA HIS A 369 -10.42 -0.38 7.58
C HIS A 369 -11.71 0.42 7.39
N ASP A 370 -12.84 -0.29 7.34
CA ASP A 370 -14.23 0.20 7.24
C ASP A 370 -14.84 0.63 8.59
N ARG A 371 -14.23 0.20 9.71
CA ARG A 371 -14.77 0.35 11.07
C ARG A 371 -13.95 1.26 11.98
N ALA A 372 -12.96 1.96 11.44
CA ALA A 372 -12.17 2.89 12.23
C ALA A 372 -13.09 4.06 12.66
N THR A 373 -13.26 4.27 13.96
CA THR A 373 -13.93 5.45 14.52
C THR A 373 -12.93 6.50 14.95
N ASP A 374 -11.77 6.03 15.44
CA ASP A 374 -10.64 6.85 15.85
C ASP A 374 -9.35 6.19 15.36
N ILE A 375 -8.32 6.99 15.19
CA ILE A 375 -7.04 6.54 14.64
C ILE A 375 -5.94 6.89 15.63
N THR A 376 -5.04 5.96 15.89
CA THR A 376 -3.81 6.21 16.66
C THR A 376 -2.61 5.96 15.77
N VAL A 377 -1.73 6.94 15.63
CA VAL A 377 -0.49 6.83 14.87
C VAL A 377 0.69 7.02 15.80
N ILE A 378 1.58 6.03 15.85
CA ILE A 378 2.82 6.07 16.59
C ILE A 378 3.94 6.09 15.54
N LEU A 379 4.64 7.21 15.41
CA LEU A 379 5.77 7.34 14.51
C LEU A 379 7.06 6.75 15.16
N SER A 380 8.16 6.78 14.44
CA SER A 380 9.45 6.20 14.83
C SER A 380 10.32 7.21 15.58
N ASP A 381 11.57 6.89 15.90
CA ASP A 381 12.51 7.82 16.53
C ASP A 381 13.34 8.65 15.52
N GLY A 382 12.96 8.68 14.24
CA GLY A 382 13.61 9.57 13.28
C GLY A 382 12.63 10.49 12.56
N ASN A 383 13.04 11.06 11.42
CA ASN A 383 12.31 12.20 10.84
C ASN A 383 11.16 11.69 9.97
N ASP A 384 9.98 11.68 10.54
CA ASP A 384 8.82 11.05 9.96
C ASP A 384 7.87 12.04 9.31
N LYS A 385 7.01 11.51 8.45
CA LYS A 385 5.98 12.28 7.75
C LYS A 385 4.64 11.57 7.83
N LEU A 386 3.64 12.27 8.35
CA LEU A 386 2.25 11.84 8.34
C LEU A 386 1.43 12.82 7.50
N TYR A 387 0.77 12.32 6.46
CA TYR A 387 -0.12 13.08 5.59
C TYR A 387 -1.53 12.50 5.63
N ALA A 388 -2.39 13.06 6.48
CA ALA A 388 -3.74 12.59 6.75
C ALA A 388 -4.80 13.70 6.56
N SER A 389 -4.51 14.69 5.73
CA SER A 389 -5.32 15.92 5.58
C SER A 389 -6.75 15.73 5.07
N THR A 390 -7.05 14.57 4.50
CA THR A 390 -8.39 14.24 3.97
C THR A 390 -9.26 13.48 4.96
N LEU A 391 -8.71 13.06 6.10
CA LEU A 391 -9.46 12.34 7.12
C LEU A 391 -10.46 13.26 7.82
N THR A 392 -11.54 12.69 8.35
CA THR A 392 -12.54 13.39 9.17
C THR A 392 -12.68 12.80 10.57
N LYS A 393 -11.93 11.73 10.85
CA LYS A 393 -11.89 11.01 12.14
C LYS A 393 -10.89 11.64 13.10
N ASN A 394 -11.17 11.49 14.39
CA ASN A 394 -10.22 11.92 15.42
C ASN A 394 -8.94 11.08 15.35
N MET A 395 -7.81 11.75 15.45
CA MET A 395 -6.50 11.15 15.48
C MET A 395 -5.86 11.31 16.86
N THR A 396 -5.00 10.37 17.21
CA THR A 396 -4.03 10.49 18.30
C THR A 396 -2.67 10.21 17.71
N VAL A 397 -1.80 11.20 17.64
CA VAL A 397 -0.50 11.10 16.96
C VAL A 397 0.63 11.32 17.94
N TYR A 398 1.61 10.41 17.89
CA TYR A 398 2.85 10.48 18.67
C TYR A 398 4.04 10.52 17.69
N GLY A 399 4.71 11.66 17.56
CA GLY A 399 5.90 11.81 16.70
C GLY A 399 7.17 11.16 17.26
N LYS A 400 7.37 11.22 18.59
CA LYS A 400 8.55 10.72 19.34
C LYS A 400 9.81 11.56 19.07
N ASP A 401 10.98 10.95 18.86
CA ASP A 401 12.21 11.66 18.53
C ASP A 401 12.25 11.91 17.02
N GLY A 402 12.78 13.06 16.58
CA GLY A 402 12.95 13.31 15.14
C GLY A 402 12.50 14.70 14.76
N LYS A 403 12.70 15.10 13.51
CA LYS A 403 12.09 16.33 13.00
C LYS A 403 10.90 15.93 12.15
N ASP A 404 9.74 15.89 12.77
CA ASP A 404 8.57 15.31 12.15
C ASP A 404 7.75 16.32 11.38
N THR A 405 7.08 15.85 10.34
CA THR A 405 6.03 16.59 9.65
C THR A 405 4.71 15.87 9.84
N ILE A 406 3.86 16.43 10.69
CA ILE A 406 2.56 15.85 11.05
C ILE A 406 1.47 16.72 10.46
N GLN A 407 0.68 16.16 9.55
CA GLN A 407 -0.51 16.79 9.01
C GLN A 407 -1.71 15.88 9.21
N THR A 408 -2.62 16.24 10.11
CA THR A 408 -3.92 15.58 10.28
C THR A 408 -5.01 16.33 9.51
N GLY A 409 -6.26 15.86 9.63
CA GLY A 409 -7.38 16.24 8.76
C GLY A 409 -8.42 17.11 9.45
N SER A 410 -9.69 16.82 9.21
CA SER A 410 -10.75 17.24 10.13
C SER A 410 -10.86 16.20 11.24
N GLY A 411 -11.42 16.58 12.39
CA GLY A 411 -11.49 15.71 13.56
C GLY A 411 -11.14 16.49 14.81
N HIS A 412 -11.14 15.83 15.96
CA HIS A 412 -10.68 16.43 17.21
C HIS A 412 -9.45 15.68 17.66
N ASP A 413 -8.29 16.20 17.27
CA ASP A 413 -7.04 15.46 17.26
C ASP A 413 -6.24 15.70 18.54
N LEU A 414 -5.52 14.67 18.98
CA LEU A 414 -4.54 14.75 20.05
C LEU A 414 -3.15 14.53 19.45
N ILE A 415 -2.30 15.54 19.44
CA ILE A 415 -1.01 15.48 18.75
C ILE A 415 0.14 15.80 19.71
N PHE A 416 1.15 14.94 19.71
CA PHE A 416 2.45 15.20 20.33
C PHE A 416 3.52 15.17 19.24
N GLY A 417 4.17 16.30 18.96
CA GLY A 417 5.30 16.38 18.03
C GLY A 417 6.46 15.54 18.54
N GLY A 418 6.87 15.77 19.78
CA GLY A 418 7.78 14.88 20.49
C GLY A 418 9.06 15.56 20.93
N ASN A 419 10.18 15.37 20.26
CA ASN A 419 11.45 16.02 20.55
C ASN A 419 12.06 16.54 19.27
N ALA A 420 13.01 17.47 19.41
CA ALA A 420 13.56 18.23 18.30
C ALA A 420 12.51 19.19 17.72
N SER A 421 12.55 19.42 16.41
CA SER A 421 11.86 20.57 15.80
C SER A 421 10.85 20.07 14.79
N ASP A 422 9.58 20.17 15.13
CA ASP A 422 8.49 19.56 14.41
C ASP A 422 7.66 20.58 13.63
N SER A 423 6.99 20.10 12.58
CA SER A 423 6.02 20.86 11.80
C SER A 423 4.65 20.19 11.90
N ILE A 424 3.72 20.82 12.62
CA ILE A 424 2.40 20.26 12.92
C ILE A 424 1.31 21.11 12.27
N SER A 425 0.37 20.45 11.59
CA SER A 425 -0.87 21.04 11.08
C SER A 425 -2.04 20.14 11.44
N SER A 426 -2.95 20.56 12.33
CA SER A 426 -4.03 19.68 12.80
C SER A 426 -5.33 19.78 12.02
N GLY A 427 -5.65 20.95 11.45
CA GLY A 427 -6.73 21.08 10.46
C GLY A 427 -8.02 21.64 11.04
N ASN A 428 -9.12 20.88 11.03
CA ASN A 428 -10.42 21.37 11.51
C ASN A 428 -10.92 20.58 12.72
N GLY A 429 -11.45 21.26 13.73
CA GLY A 429 -12.08 20.73 14.93
C GLY A 429 -11.30 21.18 16.16
N ASN A 430 -11.86 21.02 17.36
CA ASN A 430 -11.16 21.38 18.60
C ASN A 430 -10.03 20.38 18.90
N ASP A 431 -8.80 20.77 18.63
CA ASP A 431 -7.61 19.93 18.74
C ASP A 431 -6.85 20.19 20.04
N TRP A 432 -6.06 19.20 20.47
CA TRP A 432 -5.16 19.30 21.61
C TRP A 432 -3.73 18.95 21.15
N ILE A 433 -2.88 19.96 21.08
CA ILE A 433 -1.58 19.88 20.40
C ILE A 433 -0.47 20.22 21.38
N SER A 434 0.59 19.42 21.33
CA SER A 434 1.82 19.61 22.08
C SER A 434 2.99 19.52 21.10
N GLY A 435 3.80 20.58 21.02
CA GLY A 435 5.05 20.58 20.24
C GLY A 435 5.99 19.50 20.76
N GLY A 436 6.36 19.57 22.03
CA GLY A 436 7.06 18.46 22.70
C GLY A 436 6.22 17.21 23.07
N SER A 437 6.86 16.27 23.79
CA SER A 437 6.30 14.97 24.22
C SER A 437 5.31 15.03 25.40
N LYS A 438 4.94 16.24 25.86
CA LYS A 438 4.30 16.47 27.16
C LYS A 438 3.28 17.60 27.11
N ILE A 439 2.07 17.32 27.58
CA ILE A 439 1.09 18.37 27.93
C ILE A 439 1.33 18.72 29.40
N ALA A 440 2.04 19.82 29.64
CA ALA A 440 2.24 20.35 30.97
C ALA A 440 1.17 21.39 31.30
N THR A 441 0.64 21.36 32.52
CA THR A 441 0.01 22.54 33.11
C THR A 441 0.87 23.04 34.25
N ASP A 442 0.94 24.35 34.37
CA ASP A 442 1.82 25.05 35.31
C ASP A 442 1.38 24.94 36.79
N HIS A 443 0.35 24.14 37.11
CA HIS A 443 -0.13 23.95 38.48
C HIS A 443 -0.23 22.50 38.97
N ASP A 444 -0.68 21.56 38.13
CA ASP A 444 -0.81 20.13 38.52
C ASP A 444 0.37 19.27 38.03
N GLY A 445 1.32 19.88 37.33
CA GLY A 445 2.43 19.19 36.70
C GLY A 445 2.05 18.62 35.33
N LEU A 446 2.67 17.51 34.97
CA LEU A 446 2.48 16.85 33.68
C LEU A 446 1.07 16.24 33.61
N VAL A 447 0.20 16.78 32.75
CA VAL A 447 -1.18 16.29 32.55
C VAL A 447 -1.19 15.03 31.70
N HIS A 448 -0.37 14.99 30.65
CA HIS A 448 -0.17 13.81 29.83
C HIS A 448 1.27 13.75 29.30
N SER A 449 1.83 12.54 29.24
CA SER A 449 3.15 12.28 28.65
C SER A 449 3.02 11.17 27.62
N ALA A 450 3.55 11.39 26.42
CA ALA A 450 3.81 10.30 25.51
C ALA A 450 5.02 9.50 26.02
N ALA A 451 4.81 8.29 26.53
CA ALA A 451 5.87 7.45 27.09
C ALA A 451 6.50 6.48 26.06
N HIS A 452 6.82 6.98 24.87
CA HIS A 452 7.16 6.15 23.72
C HIS A 452 8.63 6.24 23.25
N GLY A 453 9.52 6.80 24.08
CA GLY A 453 10.90 7.13 23.68
C GLY A 453 11.03 8.63 23.48
N GLY A 454 12.10 9.22 24.02
CA GLY A 454 12.37 10.63 23.90
C GLY A 454 13.11 11.22 25.10
N ALA A 455 14.28 11.80 24.84
CA ALA A 455 15.00 12.60 25.84
C ALA A 455 14.21 13.90 26.15
N ALA A 456 14.61 14.69 27.15
CA ALA A 456 13.96 15.98 27.42
C ALA A 456 14.56 17.11 26.54
N SER A 457 14.68 16.88 25.23
CA SER A 457 15.39 17.77 24.29
C SER A 457 14.47 18.32 23.21
N ASP A 458 13.40 18.93 23.68
CA ASP A 458 12.48 19.72 22.88
C ASP A 458 13.20 20.93 22.25
N SER A 459 12.82 21.28 21.02
CA SER A 459 13.42 22.38 20.25
C SER A 459 12.31 23.22 19.62
N SER A 460 12.65 24.11 18.69
CA SER A 460 11.68 25.04 18.09
C SER A 460 10.71 24.34 17.16
N ASP A 461 9.41 24.47 17.43
CA ASP A 461 8.34 23.89 16.63
C ASP A 461 7.60 24.91 15.76
N ASN A 462 6.96 24.43 14.70
CA ASN A 462 6.05 25.20 13.87
C ASN A 462 4.67 24.53 13.84
N ILE A 463 3.72 25.12 14.57
CA ILE A 463 2.39 24.57 14.80
C ILE A 463 1.34 25.47 14.14
N ASN A 464 0.41 24.85 13.44
CA ASN A 464 -0.79 25.48 12.91
C ASN A 464 -2.00 24.62 13.29
N ALA A 465 -2.83 25.08 14.23
CA ALA A 465 -3.97 24.27 14.68
C ALA A 465 -5.12 24.32 13.66
N GLY A 466 -5.42 25.49 13.10
CA GLY A 466 -6.34 25.60 11.97
C GLY A 466 -7.69 26.16 12.39
N ASN A 467 -8.78 25.45 12.16
CA ASN A 467 -10.11 25.92 12.57
C ASN A 467 -10.60 25.10 13.76
N GLY A 468 -11.02 25.70 14.85
CA GLY A 468 -11.34 24.96 16.06
C GLY A 468 -11.24 25.86 17.27
N ASN A 469 -11.64 25.37 18.45
CA ASN A 469 -11.22 26.00 19.70
C ASN A 469 -10.12 25.11 20.27
N ASP A 470 -8.88 25.42 19.92
CA ASP A 470 -7.76 24.52 20.07
C ASP A 470 -7.00 24.76 21.37
N VAL A 471 -6.31 23.73 21.86
CA VAL A 471 -5.42 23.84 23.01
C VAL A 471 -4.01 23.49 22.57
N ILE A 472 -3.09 24.46 22.66
CA ILE A 472 -1.75 24.33 22.09
C ILE A 472 -0.68 24.58 23.15
N PHE A 473 0.30 23.68 23.22
CA PHE A 473 1.48 23.80 24.08
C PHE A 473 2.74 23.80 23.21
N GLY A 474 3.46 24.92 23.16
CA GLY A 474 4.77 25.01 22.49
C GLY A 474 5.87 24.28 23.24
N ASN A 475 5.74 24.15 24.56
CA ASN A 475 6.72 23.51 25.44
C ASN A 475 8.08 24.23 25.46
N GLY A 476 9.17 23.58 25.08
CA GLY A 476 10.52 24.10 25.24
C GLY A 476 11.15 24.37 23.89
N GLY A 477 11.24 25.63 23.47
CA GLY A 477 11.77 25.89 22.16
C GLY A 477 11.87 27.36 21.83
N SER A 478 11.62 27.69 20.58
CA SER A 478 11.40 29.07 20.14
C SER A 478 10.37 28.93 19.04
N ASP A 479 9.14 28.78 19.49
CA ASP A 479 8.10 28.12 18.73
C ASP A 479 7.36 29.14 17.89
N LYS A 480 6.83 28.69 16.77
CA LYS A 480 5.91 29.47 15.95
C LYS A 480 4.57 28.77 15.99
N ILE A 481 3.60 29.37 16.67
CA ILE A 481 2.28 28.79 16.87
C ILE A 481 1.24 29.70 16.26
N GLN A 482 0.36 29.13 15.44
CA GLN A 482 -0.85 29.76 14.93
C GLN A 482 -2.05 28.96 15.46
N GLY A 483 -2.93 29.61 16.22
CA GLY A 483 -4.22 29.07 16.64
C GLY A 483 -5.11 28.89 15.42
N GLY A 484 -5.55 30.01 14.85
CA GLY A 484 -6.24 30.04 13.56
C GLY A 484 -7.63 30.63 13.70
N ASN A 485 -8.69 29.89 13.38
CA ASN A 485 -10.06 30.39 13.56
C ASN A 485 -10.75 29.68 14.72
N GLY A 486 -11.21 30.44 15.71
CA GLY A 486 -11.99 30.00 16.86
C GLY A 486 -11.38 30.51 18.16
N ASP A 487 -11.95 30.15 19.30
CA ASP A 487 -11.49 30.65 20.59
C ASP A 487 -10.35 29.73 21.10
N ASP A 488 -9.09 30.06 20.83
CA ASP A 488 -7.96 29.18 21.11
C ASP A 488 -7.33 29.41 22.49
N VAL A 489 -6.71 28.37 23.06
CA VAL A 489 -5.90 28.46 24.27
C VAL A 489 -4.47 28.02 23.97
N MET A 490 -3.52 28.94 24.09
CA MET A 490 -2.14 28.72 23.69
C MET A 490 -1.16 29.00 24.83
N PHE A 491 -0.26 28.05 25.06
CA PHE A 491 0.82 28.14 26.03
C PHE A 491 2.17 28.04 25.32
N GLY A 492 2.92 29.14 25.25
CA GLY A 492 4.31 29.13 24.76
C GLY A 492 5.28 28.40 25.71
N ASN A 493 4.94 28.26 26.98
CA ASN A 493 5.73 27.57 28.01
C ASN A 493 7.18 28.09 28.09
N ASN A 494 8.18 27.20 28.22
CA ASN A 494 9.56 27.54 28.59
C ASN A 494 10.42 27.99 27.38
N GLY A 495 9.79 28.33 26.27
CA GLY A 495 10.46 28.83 25.08
C GLY A 495 11.14 30.17 25.30
N LYS A 496 12.17 30.44 24.47
CA LYS A 496 13.06 31.61 24.63
C LYS A 496 12.66 32.80 23.76
N ALA A 497 11.92 32.56 22.67
CA ALA A 497 11.63 33.56 21.63
C ALA A 497 10.41 33.16 20.79
N ASP A 498 9.34 32.76 21.46
CA ASP A 498 8.13 32.23 20.84
C ASP A 498 7.40 33.31 20.03
N ARG A 499 6.66 32.87 19.02
CA ARG A 499 5.81 33.69 18.15
C ARG A 499 4.44 33.03 18.10
N LEU A 500 3.54 33.56 18.90
CA LEU A 500 2.18 33.05 19.08
C LEU A 500 1.19 33.97 18.36
N TYR A 501 0.34 33.41 17.51
CA TYR A 501 -0.66 34.13 16.74
C TYR A 501 -2.02 33.50 17.02
N GLY A 502 -2.92 34.22 17.68
CA GLY A 502 -4.31 33.78 17.88
C GLY A 502 -5.06 33.73 16.54
N ASN A 503 -4.94 34.81 15.79
CA ASN A 503 -5.60 35.07 14.49
C ASN A 503 -7.06 35.48 14.67
N SER A 504 -8.05 34.61 14.45
CA SER A 504 -9.46 35.02 14.50
C SER A 504 -10.19 34.28 15.61
N GLY A 505 -10.92 34.99 16.46
CA GLY A 505 -11.64 34.42 17.59
C GLY A 505 -11.19 35.05 18.89
N ALA A 506 -11.81 34.70 20.01
CA ALA A 506 -11.39 35.20 21.30
C ALA A 506 -10.34 34.25 21.88
N ASP A 507 -9.07 34.65 21.84
CA ASP A 507 -7.95 33.78 22.18
C ASP A 507 -7.38 34.04 23.59
N LEU A 508 -6.94 32.99 24.26
CA LEU A 508 -6.18 33.05 25.51
C LEU A 508 -4.75 32.59 25.25
N ILE A 509 -3.81 33.54 25.31
CA ILE A 509 -2.40 33.32 25.03
C ILE A 509 -1.59 33.54 26.30
N VAL A 510 -0.85 32.53 26.75
CA VAL A 510 0.02 32.61 27.92
C VAL A 510 1.44 32.19 27.53
N ASP A 511 2.41 33.04 27.85
CA ASP A 511 3.80 32.81 27.55
C ASP A 511 4.68 33.09 28.77
N SER A 512 5.73 32.29 29.00
CA SER A 512 6.65 32.52 30.13
C SER A 512 7.68 33.62 29.87
N GLY A 513 7.83 34.04 28.61
CA GLY A 513 8.66 35.13 28.10
C GLY A 513 10.13 34.78 27.90
N GLY A 514 10.83 35.66 27.18
CA GLY A 514 12.24 35.47 26.84
C GLY A 514 13.20 35.85 27.97
N TYR A 515 14.06 34.94 28.42
CA TYR A 515 15.02 35.19 29.50
C TYR A 515 16.36 35.83 29.05
N SER A 516 16.58 36.00 27.75
CA SER A 516 17.84 36.50 27.17
C SER A 516 17.66 37.86 26.48
N TRP A 517 18.65 38.76 26.62
CA TRP A 517 18.64 40.07 25.97
C TRP A 517 18.54 39.95 24.43
N GLY A 518 17.50 40.56 23.85
CA GLY A 518 17.25 40.56 22.41
C GLY A 518 16.29 39.47 21.92
N ASN A 519 15.95 38.52 22.80
CA ASN A 519 14.94 37.51 22.55
C ASN A 519 13.68 37.88 23.33
N ARG A 520 12.67 38.39 22.62
CA ARG A 520 11.34 38.64 23.19
C ARG A 520 10.39 37.58 22.65
N ALA A 521 9.65 36.94 23.55
CA ALA A 521 8.45 36.22 23.14
C ALA A 521 7.46 37.24 22.56
N LYS A 522 6.74 36.84 21.53
CA LYS A 522 5.81 37.71 20.82
C LYS A 522 4.48 37.01 20.71
N ALA A 523 3.43 37.73 21.10
CA ALA A 523 2.07 37.24 20.99
C ALA A 523 1.20 38.29 20.30
N TRP A 524 0.43 37.84 19.33
CA TRP A 524 -0.58 38.61 18.64
C TRP A 524 -1.93 37.94 18.83
N GLY A 525 -2.90 38.64 19.40
CA GLY A 525 -4.28 38.16 19.52
C GLY A 525 -4.91 38.05 18.14
N GLY A 526 -5.08 39.19 17.47
CA GLY A 526 -5.55 39.24 16.09
C GLY A 526 -6.90 39.93 16.02
N SER A 527 -7.95 39.25 15.58
CA SER A 527 -9.30 39.77 15.62
C SER A 527 -10.14 38.99 16.61
N GLY A 528 -10.74 39.67 17.56
CA GLY A 528 -11.57 39.05 18.58
C GLY A 528 -11.32 39.71 19.92
N GLN A 529 -11.71 39.10 21.02
CA GLN A 529 -11.50 39.68 22.34
C GLN A 529 -10.51 38.82 23.11
N ASP A 530 -9.26 39.22 23.04
CA ASP A 530 -8.15 38.34 23.41
C ASP A 530 -7.66 38.61 24.83
N ILE A 531 -7.13 37.57 25.47
CA ILE A 531 -6.41 37.66 26.73
C ILE A 531 -4.99 37.20 26.47
N ILE A 532 -4.03 38.11 26.62
CA ILE A 532 -2.63 37.84 26.33
C ILE A 532 -1.81 38.11 27.58
N ILE A 533 -1.15 37.08 28.10
CA ILE A 533 -0.40 37.13 29.36
C ILE A 533 1.04 36.72 29.11
N CYS A 534 1.95 37.59 29.53
CA CYS A 534 3.36 37.26 29.64
C CYS A 534 3.74 37.17 31.11
N GLU A 535 4.07 35.96 31.57
CA GLU A 535 4.26 35.67 32.99
C GLU A 535 5.62 36.11 33.54
N ALA A 536 6.68 35.99 32.73
CA ALA A 536 8.03 36.40 33.06
C ALA A 536 8.79 36.88 31.81
N GLY A 537 10.06 37.24 31.94
CA GLY A 537 10.93 37.55 30.79
C GLY A 537 10.51 38.75 29.92
N GLN A 538 11.18 38.88 28.76
CA GLN A 538 10.96 39.92 27.76
C GLN A 538 9.86 39.51 26.79
N CYS A 539 8.88 40.39 26.58
CA CYS A 539 7.70 40.11 25.78
C CYS A 539 7.26 41.31 24.93
N GLU A 540 6.62 41.01 23.81
CA GLU A 540 5.93 41.97 22.94
C GLU A 540 4.52 41.45 22.68
N LEU A 541 3.52 42.10 23.28
CA LEU A 541 2.12 41.68 23.17
C LEU A 541 1.36 42.68 22.29
N ASN A 542 0.55 42.15 21.38
CA ASN A 542 -0.32 42.93 20.51
C ASN A 542 -1.74 42.37 20.57
N GLY A 543 -2.73 43.18 20.98
CA GLY A 543 -4.12 42.76 21.03
C GLY A 543 -4.68 42.57 19.62
N GLY A 544 -4.51 43.61 18.80
CA GLY A 544 -4.89 43.58 17.40
C GLY A 544 -6.17 44.37 17.20
N GLY A 545 -7.30 43.70 17.09
CA GLY A 545 -8.60 44.33 16.88
C GLY A 545 -9.66 43.84 17.84
N SER A 546 -10.52 44.76 18.26
CA SER A 546 -11.59 44.66 19.26
C SER A 546 -11.15 45.03 20.67
N LYS A 547 -11.47 44.26 21.69
CA LYS A 547 -11.25 44.69 23.08
C LYS A 547 -10.44 43.61 23.77
N ASP A 548 -9.18 43.92 23.98
CA ASP A 548 -8.20 42.94 24.43
C ASP A 548 -7.73 43.24 25.85
N PHE A 549 -7.27 42.19 26.54
CA PHE A 549 -6.63 42.28 27.85
C PHE A 549 -5.21 41.78 27.76
N LEU A 550 -4.25 42.72 27.81
CA LEU A 550 -2.83 42.42 27.75
C LEU A 550 -2.23 42.61 29.14
N ALA A 551 -1.59 41.57 29.67
CA ALA A 551 -0.96 41.61 30.99
C ALA A 551 0.49 41.15 30.93
N THR A 552 1.42 42.00 31.35
CA THR A 552 2.79 41.59 31.65
C THR A 552 3.00 41.51 33.15
N ILE A 553 3.47 40.36 33.62
CA ILE A 553 3.69 40.05 35.03
C ILE A 553 5.19 40.07 35.37
N ALA A 554 6.04 40.29 34.37
CA ALA A 554 7.49 40.24 34.45
C ALA A 554 8.11 41.40 35.25
N THR A 555 8.83 41.06 36.32
CA THR A 555 9.67 42.01 37.05
C THR A 555 11.06 42.09 36.39
N ASN A 556 11.39 43.20 35.73
CA ASN A 556 12.72 43.54 35.15
C ASN A 556 12.98 43.11 33.70
N SER A 557 12.05 43.37 32.77
CA SER A 557 12.22 42.98 31.37
C SER A 557 11.81 44.05 30.37
N ASN A 558 12.28 43.93 29.12
CA ASN A 558 11.90 44.79 28.00
C ASN A 558 10.48 44.40 27.56
N ILE A 559 9.50 45.26 27.88
CA ILE A 559 8.08 45.01 27.69
C ILE A 559 7.56 45.85 26.52
N GLY A 560 6.98 45.20 25.52
CA GLY A 560 6.20 45.81 24.46
C GLY A 560 4.71 45.55 24.67
N LEU A 561 3.88 46.59 24.70
CA LEU A 561 2.43 46.46 24.80
C LEU A 561 1.75 47.33 23.75
N TYR A 562 0.97 46.70 22.88
CA TYR A 562 0.27 47.35 21.78
C TYR A 562 -1.19 46.90 21.83
N GLY A 563 -2.11 47.77 22.25
CA GLY A 563 -3.54 47.44 22.29
C GLY A 563 -4.05 47.15 20.87
N GLY A 564 -3.97 48.15 20.00
CA GLY A 564 -4.32 48.03 18.60
C GLY A 564 -5.57 48.84 18.29
N ASN A 565 -6.60 48.21 17.74
CA ASN A 565 -7.88 48.85 17.48
C ASN A 565 -8.92 48.40 18.48
N GLY A 566 -9.51 49.34 19.21
CA GLY A 566 -10.72 49.15 20.00
C GLY A 566 -10.55 49.58 21.45
N GLY A 567 -10.87 48.74 22.42
CA GLY A 567 -11.15 49.19 23.79
C GLY A 567 -10.26 48.57 24.84
N ASP A 568 -8.94 48.70 24.71
CA ASP A 568 -8.02 47.74 25.30
C ASP A 568 -7.68 48.01 26.77
N ILE A 569 -7.39 46.93 27.50
CA ILE A 569 -6.93 46.98 28.89
C ILE A 569 -5.49 46.47 28.94
N LEU A 570 -4.58 47.35 29.30
CA LEU A 570 -3.16 47.07 29.40
C LEU A 570 -2.78 47.03 30.88
N PHE A 571 -2.22 45.93 31.35
CA PHE A 571 -1.75 45.77 32.72
C PHE A 571 -0.24 45.52 32.73
N VAL A 572 0.46 46.30 33.55
CA VAL A 572 1.90 46.12 33.78
C VAL A 572 2.12 45.85 35.26
N ARG A 573 2.77 44.72 35.55
CA ARG A 573 3.29 44.41 36.88
C ARG A 573 4.79 44.67 36.91
N GLY A 574 5.23 45.54 37.82
CA GLY A 574 6.65 45.79 38.03
C GLY A 574 7.07 47.23 37.76
N ASP A 575 8.38 47.45 37.86
CA ASP A 575 9.02 48.77 37.73
C ASP A 575 9.54 49.04 36.31
N SER A 576 9.41 48.07 35.40
CA SER A 576 9.90 48.17 34.03
C SER A 576 9.04 49.10 33.19
N LEU A 577 9.69 50.00 32.45
CA LEU A 577 9.01 50.94 31.56
C LEU A 577 8.58 50.22 30.28
N PRO A 578 7.27 50.09 30.00
CA PRO A 578 6.79 49.49 28.77
C PRO A 578 7.03 50.42 27.59
N LEU A 579 7.20 49.85 26.41
CA LEU A 579 7.13 50.55 25.14
C LEU A 579 5.84 50.17 24.43
N GLY A 580 5.19 51.15 23.79
CA GLY A 580 4.06 50.89 22.90
C GLY A 580 2.92 51.90 23.03
N THR A 581 1.71 51.43 22.80
CA THR A 581 0.53 52.28 22.64
C THR A 581 -0.75 51.52 22.96
N GLY A 582 -1.77 52.22 23.46
CA GLY A 582 -3.14 51.72 23.43
C GLY A 582 -3.64 51.55 21.99
N GLY A 583 -3.23 52.46 21.09
CA GLY A 583 -3.66 52.45 19.70
C GLY A 583 -4.91 53.33 19.49
N SER A 584 -5.91 52.81 18.78
CA SER A 584 -7.14 53.51 18.46
C SER A 584 -8.29 53.04 19.36
N GLY A 585 -9.16 53.98 19.76
CA GLY A 585 -10.31 53.70 20.60
C GLY A 585 -10.10 54.12 22.07
N ASN A 586 -10.68 53.39 23.02
CA ASN A 586 -10.74 53.81 24.43
C ASN A 586 -9.91 52.86 25.32
N ASP A 587 -8.61 53.06 25.28
CA ASP A 587 -7.68 52.17 25.97
C ASP A 587 -7.38 52.65 27.39
N PHE A 588 -7.11 51.70 28.29
CA PHE A 588 -6.77 51.99 29.68
C PHE A 588 -5.55 51.20 30.13
N CYS A 589 -4.61 51.88 30.77
CA CYS A 589 -3.45 51.23 31.39
C CYS A 589 -3.58 51.22 32.92
N TYR A 590 -3.27 50.07 33.52
CA TYR A 590 -3.25 49.82 34.96
C TYR A 590 -1.87 49.30 35.41
N ASN A 591 -1.47 49.66 36.63
CA ASN A 591 -0.24 49.20 37.29
C ASN A 591 -0.50 48.82 38.75
N GLU A 592 0.15 47.75 39.25
CA GLU A 592 0.02 47.25 40.63
C GLU A 592 0.56 48.23 41.70
N TRP A 593 1.42 49.19 41.33
CA TRP A 593 2.03 50.17 42.24
C TRP A 593 1.64 51.62 41.93
N ASN A 594 1.31 52.38 42.98
CA ASN A 594 0.84 53.78 42.90
C ASN A 594 1.97 54.84 42.77
N ASP A 595 3.25 54.46 42.75
CA ASP A 595 4.36 55.42 42.97
C ASP A 595 5.36 55.57 41.82
N ARG A 596 5.12 54.92 40.67
CA ARG A 596 5.79 55.23 39.39
C ARG A 596 4.74 55.03 38.30
N ASP A 597 4.38 56.10 37.58
CA ASP A 597 3.41 56.03 36.48
C ASP A 597 4.02 55.28 35.28
N VAL A 598 4.23 53.97 35.40
CA VAL A 598 4.75 53.08 34.35
C VAL A 598 3.90 53.18 33.07
N CYS A 599 2.61 53.47 33.23
CA CYS A 599 1.68 53.76 32.15
C CYS A 599 1.98 55.07 31.37
N ASP A 600 2.86 55.95 31.85
CA ASP A 600 3.25 57.19 31.16
C ASP A 600 3.91 56.95 29.80
N TYR A 601 4.48 55.77 29.61
CA TYR A 601 5.25 55.41 28.43
C TYR A 601 4.39 54.76 27.34
N LEU A 602 3.11 54.49 27.63
CA LEU A 602 2.15 54.01 26.66
C LEU A 602 1.37 55.18 26.08
N SER A 603 1.62 55.46 24.81
CA SER A 603 0.87 56.49 24.09
C SER A 603 -0.60 56.07 23.91
N SER A 604 -1.51 57.03 23.74
CA SER A 604 -2.94 56.81 23.46
C SER A 604 -3.75 56.01 24.50
N ALA A 605 -3.18 55.59 25.63
CA ALA A 605 -3.91 54.91 26.70
C ALA A 605 -4.21 55.83 27.90
N LYS A 606 -5.44 55.75 28.44
CA LYS A 606 -5.86 56.49 29.64
C LYS A 606 -5.34 55.78 30.89
N LYS A 607 -4.55 56.49 31.68
CA LYS A 607 -3.92 55.96 32.89
C LYS A 607 -4.93 55.80 34.02
N LYS A 608 -4.88 54.66 34.71
CA LYS A 608 -5.73 54.34 35.85
C LYS A 608 -4.90 53.69 36.94
N SER A 609 -5.13 54.09 38.19
CA SER A 609 -4.66 53.34 39.35
C SER A 609 -5.61 52.18 39.63
N GLY A 610 -5.05 51.03 40.03
CA GLY A 610 -5.83 49.87 40.39
C GLY A 610 -5.00 48.59 40.37
N TYR A 611 -5.29 47.69 41.31
CA TYR A 611 -4.67 46.36 41.35
C TYR A 611 -5.14 45.49 40.17
N PHE A 612 -4.45 44.37 39.96
CA PHE A 612 -4.73 43.40 38.90
C PHE A 612 -6.21 43.04 38.77
N ASP A 613 -6.91 42.83 39.89
CA ASP A 613 -8.34 42.51 39.89
C ASP A 613 -9.23 43.61 39.29
N THR A 614 -8.83 44.87 39.45
CA THR A 614 -9.54 46.00 38.84
C THR A 614 -9.36 45.99 37.33
N ALA A 615 -8.16 45.70 36.85
CA ALA A 615 -7.89 45.55 35.42
C ALA A 615 -8.71 44.40 34.83
N VAL A 616 -8.71 43.22 35.48
CA VAL A 616 -9.51 42.06 35.06
C VAL A 616 -11.01 42.37 34.98
N ARG A 617 -11.60 42.99 36.01
CA ARG A 617 -13.03 43.39 35.97
C ARG A 617 -13.33 44.41 34.88
N LYS A 618 -12.38 45.28 34.55
CA LYS A 618 -12.54 46.29 33.50
C LYS A 618 -12.37 45.69 32.11
N ALA A 619 -11.50 44.69 31.97
CA ALA A 619 -11.43 43.85 30.78
C ALA A 619 -12.75 43.12 30.55
N ALA A 620 -13.34 42.54 31.61
CA ALA A 620 -14.66 41.89 31.56
C ALA A 620 -15.80 42.83 31.12
N SER A 621 -15.74 44.11 31.50
CA SER A 621 -16.82 45.08 31.22
C SER A 621 -16.97 45.33 29.71
N GLY A 622 -17.97 44.69 29.08
CA GLY A 622 -18.17 44.76 27.63
C GLY A 622 -17.44 43.66 26.86
N MET A 623 -16.83 42.70 27.57
CA MET A 623 -16.43 41.42 27.01
C MET A 623 -17.65 40.51 27.02
N SER A 624 -18.02 39.94 25.87
CA SER A 624 -19.15 38.99 25.74
C SER A 624 -18.70 37.58 25.34
N SER A 625 -17.40 37.30 25.49
CA SER A 625 -16.75 36.04 25.12
C SER A 625 -16.83 34.99 26.24
N ARG A 626 -16.51 33.74 25.90
CA ARG A 626 -16.43 32.61 26.85
C ARG A 626 -15.43 32.87 27.97
N HIS A 627 -14.36 33.62 27.69
CA HIS A 627 -13.38 34.05 28.70
C HIS A 627 -14.03 34.70 29.92
N GLU A 628 -14.96 35.64 29.69
CA GLU A 628 -15.60 36.37 30.78
C GLU A 628 -16.36 35.42 31.71
N GLN A 629 -17.10 34.48 31.12
CA GLN A 629 -17.95 33.53 31.84
C GLN A 629 -17.11 32.46 32.55
N THR A 630 -16.20 31.81 31.83
CA THR A 630 -15.41 30.68 32.33
C THR A 630 -14.38 31.13 33.37
N LEU A 631 -13.65 32.22 33.10
CA LEU A 631 -12.68 32.79 34.06
C LEU A 631 -13.35 33.67 35.12
N LYS A 632 -14.67 33.89 35.02
CA LYS A 632 -15.51 34.70 35.94
C LYS A 632 -14.91 36.09 36.17
N MET A 633 -14.55 36.76 35.08
CA MET A 633 -13.78 38.01 35.13
C MET A 633 -14.57 39.19 35.70
N SER A 634 -15.88 39.29 35.43
CA SER A 634 -16.73 40.38 35.97
C SER A 634 -16.84 40.37 37.50
N ASN A 635 -16.82 39.17 38.08
CA ASN A 635 -16.91 38.94 39.53
C ASN A 635 -15.55 38.71 40.18
N PHE A 636 -14.45 38.97 39.47
CA PHE A 636 -13.11 38.77 40.00
C PHE A 636 -12.78 39.81 41.08
N SER A 637 -12.85 39.47 42.36
CA SER A 637 -12.72 40.43 43.48
C SER A 637 -11.46 40.27 44.34
N GLU A 638 -10.47 39.52 43.86
CA GLU A 638 -9.32 39.10 44.66
C GLU A 638 -8.17 40.10 44.56
N GLN A 639 -7.93 40.88 45.61
CA GLN A 639 -6.91 41.92 45.62
C GLN A 639 -5.52 41.34 45.30
N ARG A 640 -4.86 41.83 44.24
CA ARG A 640 -3.59 41.28 43.70
C ARG A 640 -3.67 39.79 43.33
N GLY A 641 -4.86 39.31 42.95
CA GLY A 641 -5.17 37.91 42.71
C GLY A 641 -4.60 37.30 41.43
N TYR A 642 -3.46 37.77 40.91
CA TYR A 642 -2.86 37.15 39.72
C TYR A 642 -2.67 35.65 39.89
N SER A 643 -2.22 35.19 41.06
CA SER A 643 -2.08 33.76 41.36
C SER A 643 -3.39 32.98 41.17
N THR A 644 -4.52 33.57 41.54
CA THR A 644 -5.82 32.92 41.40
C THR A 644 -6.36 33.01 39.98
N PHE A 645 -6.08 34.10 39.27
CA PHE A 645 -6.42 34.20 37.86
C PHE A 645 -5.63 33.18 37.04
N LYS A 646 -4.32 33.07 37.31
CA LYS A 646 -3.45 32.03 36.80
C LYS A 646 -4.00 30.63 37.10
N GLN A 647 -4.47 30.38 38.33
CA GLN A 647 -5.11 29.12 38.67
C GLN A 647 -6.33 28.81 37.80
N ARG A 648 -7.20 29.80 37.54
CA ARG A 648 -8.39 29.60 36.70
C ARG A 648 -8.02 29.27 35.25
N ILE A 649 -6.93 29.83 34.75
CA ILE A 649 -6.40 29.48 33.43
C ILE A 649 -5.88 28.04 33.44
N ALA A 650 -5.10 27.66 34.46
CA ALA A 650 -4.60 26.29 34.61
C ALA A 650 -5.76 25.27 34.72
N ASP A 651 -6.86 25.65 35.38
CA ASP A 651 -8.05 24.79 35.52
C ASP A 651 -8.72 24.48 34.16
N LEU A 652 -8.58 25.33 33.14
CA LEU A 652 -9.08 25.08 31.78
C LEU A 652 -8.41 23.87 31.13
N VAL A 653 -7.16 23.59 31.49
CA VAL A 653 -6.33 22.56 30.84
C VAL A 653 -5.85 21.47 31.80
N ASN A 654 -6.35 21.45 33.03
CA ASN A 654 -5.98 20.46 34.03
C ASN A 654 -6.38 19.02 33.62
N GLY A 655 -5.91 18.03 34.37
CA GLY A 655 -6.17 16.62 34.07
C GLY A 655 -7.65 16.22 34.08
N LYS A 656 -8.52 16.92 34.82
CA LYS A 656 -9.96 16.65 34.76
C LYS A 656 -10.55 17.11 33.44
N THR A 657 -10.18 18.30 32.98
CA THR A 657 -10.67 18.84 31.71
C THR A 657 -10.13 18.05 30.54
N PHE A 658 -8.84 17.69 30.57
CA PHE A 658 -8.24 16.81 29.56
C PHE A 658 -8.99 15.47 29.46
N ASN A 659 -9.25 14.80 30.58
CA ASN A 659 -10.01 13.54 30.58
C ASN A 659 -11.46 13.71 30.10
N ALA A 660 -12.10 14.84 30.44
CA ALA A 660 -13.44 15.15 29.97
C ALA A 660 -13.48 15.40 28.46
N TRP A 661 -12.47 16.11 27.94
CA TRP A 661 -12.28 16.32 26.50
C TRP A 661 -11.97 15.01 25.79
N GLN A 662 -11.06 14.18 26.31
CA GLN A 662 -10.75 12.87 25.75
C GLN A 662 -12.02 11.99 25.62
N SER A 663 -12.96 12.12 26.56
CA SER A 663 -14.24 11.40 26.55
C SER A 663 -15.27 11.99 25.58
N ASN A 664 -15.12 13.25 25.19
CA ASN A 664 -15.97 13.92 24.21
C ASN A 664 -15.22 15.07 23.52
N ARG A 665 -14.40 14.68 22.53
CA ARG A 665 -13.46 15.62 21.89
C ARG A 665 -14.15 16.71 21.07
N SER A 666 -15.44 16.54 20.75
CA SER A 666 -16.24 17.53 20.02
C SER A 666 -16.56 18.81 20.80
N LYS A 667 -16.40 18.79 22.13
CA LYS A 667 -16.62 19.97 22.96
C LYS A 667 -15.34 20.79 23.09
N SER A 668 -15.48 22.10 23.01
CA SER A 668 -14.39 23.00 23.41
C SER A 668 -14.12 22.85 24.90
N ILE A 669 -12.90 23.17 25.34
CA ILE A 669 -12.57 23.18 26.77
C ILE A 669 -13.43 24.18 27.57
N TYR A 670 -13.92 25.24 26.93
CA TYR A 670 -14.84 26.19 27.55
C TYR A 670 -16.21 25.58 27.84
N ASP A 671 -16.70 24.67 27.00
CA ASP A 671 -18.01 24.01 27.19
C ASP A 671 -17.94 22.85 28.22
N LEU A 672 -16.72 22.46 28.63
CA LEU A 672 -16.45 21.44 29.63
C LEU A 672 -16.30 22.01 31.05
N GLN A 673 -16.08 23.33 31.17
CA GLN A 673 -15.93 24.09 32.41
C GLN A 673 -17.26 24.71 32.84
#